data_AF-A0A3R7AAI7-F1
#
_entry.id   AF-A0A3R7AAI7-F1
#
_cell.length_a   1.000
_cell.length_b   1.000
_cell.length_c   1.000
_cell.angle_alpha   90.00
_cell.angle_beta   90.00
_cell.angle_gamma   90.00
#
_symmetry.space_group_name_H-M   'P 1'
#
loop_
_entity.id
_entity.type
_entity.pdbx_description
1 polymer ?
#
loop_
_entity_poly.entity_id
_entity_poly.type
_entity_poly.pdbx_seq_one_letter_code
_entity_poly.pdbx_strand_id
1 'polypeptide(L)'
;MEKNLFKPSLNEKRVCMLRNAEIVLIEVLVLSLLAGAIATATWIVNEEGGAGFMRVQDIAVAASSGDITSKDFAAKSVAPEEVWNRTFGGSQDDMALSVQQTADGGYIFAGTTASYGAGYDDAWLVKTDPNGNELWNRTFGGISDDEARSVQQTSDGGYMLAGITWSYGLGSGDFWLVKTDSNGNEQWNRTFGGTDHDYAFSIRQTADGGYIVAGWTGSYGAGDDDAWLVKTDSNGNEQWNRTFGGTDFDGAYSVQQTADGGYVFSGCTYSYDAAVWSSFWLVKTDSNGNEQWNKTFKGYYAYSVQQTSDNGYILAGIIHGLGTHDFWLLKTDSKGNEQWSKTFGGTESDVAGSVQQTTDGGYIIAGSTSGDVWLVKTNYKGTKEWDKTFGGFEDDWGSCVRQIADGDYIIAGWTESYGAGSRDAWLIKVKGEPTELPVHNINTGEDFPTIQVAIEDQDTEDGHTITVDARTYYENVFVYKALTLKGIGMPVVNASGGWWQSGITVEADDCVIEGFNVTGSRWNAGIKVASNNNEIKNNIVYKNSYGLHLDEALNNSITNNTANSNDYGIYLHSSSNNTLTYNSADSNRNCGIKTLGTEKSHYDNIVDTTNEVNGKPVYYYFDKQNQVLDGLDTTHLTLAYCSNVTVKKSNVSNGDGIYLRASSNNTITENKICNNSWKGIVLPDFSNNNTIENNEICENQQEGIYGFSNNNTIKNNKICKNSRGIYLGSLNTVITNNQIRDNKGGGICVGGFSNTITKNEIDGNNGGGICLYSSNLTEITNNSCKNNSCGIYLYASSNNTLTNNSVNLNNIYGIWMYSSSTNYIYNNYFNNTNNAWDNGKNIWNITKTPGTNIIGGPYIGGNYWSDYAGEDLDEDGFGDTLLPYNSSGNITNGGDWLPLVKEEPYTKTDVGVTTSITIASPEDIAAYLPPEYAGMDMSAAVVL
;
A
#
# COMPACT_ATOMS: atom_id res chain seq x y z
N MET A 1 -34.33 23.29 -54.19
CA MET A 1 -34.95 24.38 -54.98
C MET A 1 -35.54 25.40 -54.01
N GLU A 2 -35.06 26.64 -54.13
CA GLU A 2 -35.57 27.96 -53.67
C GLU A 2 -37.08 28.08 -53.31
N LYS A 3 -37.60 29.02 -52.47
CA LYS A 3 -37.23 30.43 -52.18
C LYS A 3 -38.12 31.07 -51.07
N ASN A 4 -37.55 32.01 -50.29
CA ASN A 4 -38.02 33.37 -49.88
C ASN A 4 -39.38 33.60 -49.16
N LEU A 5 -39.65 34.66 -48.37
CA LEU A 5 -38.98 35.78 -47.63
C LEU A 5 -40.14 36.61 -47.05
N PHE A 6 -40.00 37.31 -45.91
CA PHE A 6 -40.52 38.68 -45.68
C PHE A 6 -40.04 39.27 -44.32
N LYS A 7 -39.64 40.56 -44.33
CA LYS A 7 -39.30 41.50 -43.21
C LYS A 7 -40.55 42.33 -42.85
N PRO A 8 -40.69 43.06 -41.68
CA PRO A 8 -40.03 44.40 -41.46
C PRO A 8 -39.89 45.00 -40.00
N SER A 9 -38.95 45.98 -39.88
CA SER A 9 -38.88 47.29 -39.15
C SER A 9 -39.19 47.49 -37.63
N LEU A 10 -38.76 48.52 -36.86
CA LEU A 10 -37.64 49.51 -36.66
C LEU A 10 -38.21 50.72 -35.85
N ASN A 11 -37.53 51.26 -34.79
CA ASN A 11 -37.51 52.70 -34.35
C ASN A 11 -36.79 52.92 -32.97
N GLU A 12 -35.64 53.64 -32.92
CA GLU A 12 -35.33 55.02 -32.39
C GLU A 12 -35.20 55.16 -30.83
N LYS A 13 -34.25 55.85 -30.13
CA LYS A 13 -33.24 56.94 -30.36
C LYS A 13 -32.31 57.18 -29.11
N ARG A 14 -31.00 57.54 -29.33
CA ARG A 14 -30.02 58.50 -28.63
C ARG A 14 -29.64 58.33 -27.12
N VAL A 15 -28.45 58.64 -26.53
CA VAL A 15 -27.11 59.23 -26.87
C VAL A 15 -26.12 59.08 -25.66
N CYS A 16 -24.79 59.03 -25.93
CA CYS A 16 -23.57 59.45 -25.16
C CYS A 16 -22.64 58.47 -24.38
N MET A 17 -21.38 58.44 -24.87
CA MET A 17 -20.04 58.06 -24.36
C MET A 17 -19.84 57.41 -22.97
N LEU A 18 -19.14 56.26 -22.94
CA LEU A 18 -17.94 56.01 -22.11
C LEU A 18 -17.21 54.71 -22.52
N ARG A 19 -15.88 54.73 -22.40
CA ARG A 19 -14.95 53.59 -22.50
C ARG A 19 -15.24 52.58 -21.38
N ASN A 20 -15.11 51.30 -21.71
CA ASN A 20 -14.89 50.10 -20.89
C ASN A 20 -15.81 48.97 -21.39
N ALA A 21 -15.23 48.03 -22.14
CA ALA A 21 -15.88 46.77 -22.50
C ALA A 21 -15.59 45.72 -21.42
N GLU A 22 -16.08 45.98 -20.22
CA GLU A 22 -16.37 44.95 -19.22
C GLU A 22 -17.86 45.12 -18.89
N ILE A 23 -18.56 44.01 -18.65
CA ILE A 23 -20.01 43.93 -18.35
C ILE A 23 -20.91 43.85 -19.60
N VAL A 24 -20.91 42.71 -20.31
CA VAL A 24 -22.10 42.23 -21.06
C VAL A 24 -22.33 40.70 -20.94
N LEU A 25 -21.50 39.92 -20.23
CA LEU A 25 -21.68 38.46 -20.18
C LEU A 25 -22.55 37.93 -19.03
N ILE A 26 -23.02 38.77 -18.10
CA ILE A 26 -23.78 38.33 -16.92
C ILE A 26 -25.31 38.50 -17.08
N GLU A 27 -25.79 39.39 -17.96
CA GLU A 27 -27.25 39.59 -18.12
C GLU A 27 -27.95 38.52 -18.98
N VAL A 28 -27.21 37.76 -19.81
CA VAL A 28 -27.80 36.68 -20.64
C VAL A 28 -27.95 35.36 -19.89
N LEU A 29 -27.15 35.13 -18.83
CA LEU A 29 -27.20 33.90 -18.02
C LEU A 29 -28.28 33.92 -16.94
N VAL A 30 -28.68 35.11 -16.45
CA VAL A 30 -29.72 35.24 -15.41
C VAL A 30 -31.14 35.17 -16.01
N LEU A 31 -31.32 35.49 -17.29
CA LEU A 31 -32.63 35.43 -17.96
C LEU A 31 -33.02 34.04 -18.48
N SER A 32 -32.07 33.11 -18.65
CA SER A 32 -32.33 31.73 -19.10
C SER A 32 -32.69 30.75 -17.96
N LEU A 33 -32.43 31.13 -16.70
CA LEU A 33 -32.79 30.34 -15.50
C LEU A 33 -34.23 30.55 -15.02
N LEU A 34 -34.99 31.49 -15.58
CA LEU A 34 -36.38 31.80 -15.18
C LEU A 34 -37.48 31.28 -16.13
N ALA A 35 -37.13 30.66 -17.26
CA ALA A 35 -38.09 30.07 -18.19
C ALA A 35 -37.82 28.57 -18.35
N GLY A 36 -38.57 27.76 -17.59
CA GLY A 36 -38.52 26.31 -17.70
C GLY A 36 -38.84 25.82 -19.11
N ALA A 37 -38.03 24.86 -19.58
CA ALA A 37 -38.13 24.09 -20.81
C ALA A 37 -37.88 24.84 -22.13
N ILE A 38 -36.72 24.56 -22.75
CA ILE A 38 -36.58 23.83 -24.03
C ILE A 38 -35.07 23.68 -24.30
N ALA A 39 -34.63 22.43 -24.53
CA ALA A 39 -33.28 22.13 -24.97
C ALA A 39 -33.04 22.70 -26.37
N THR A 40 -32.14 23.68 -26.49
CA THR A 40 -31.49 24.00 -27.77
C THR A 40 -30.01 24.21 -27.51
N ALA A 41 -29.18 23.51 -28.30
CA ALA A 41 -27.73 23.69 -28.31
C ALA A 41 -27.40 25.04 -28.94
N THR A 42 -26.68 25.90 -28.22
CA THR A 42 -26.22 27.18 -28.72
C THR A 42 -24.85 27.00 -29.40
N TRP A 43 -24.71 27.51 -30.62
CA TRP A 43 -23.45 27.51 -31.36
C TRP A 43 -22.52 28.59 -30.81
N ILE A 44 -21.28 28.22 -30.49
CA ILE A 44 -20.16 29.17 -30.37
C ILE A 44 -19.17 28.80 -31.46
N VAL A 45 -18.96 29.71 -32.40
CA VAL A 45 -17.94 29.60 -33.44
C VAL A 45 -16.75 30.45 -32.96
N ASN A 46 -15.60 29.83 -32.72
CA ASN A 46 -14.33 30.55 -32.61
C ASN A 46 -13.73 30.74 -34.01
N GLU A 47 -12.95 31.81 -34.21
CA GLU A 47 -12.34 32.16 -35.50
C GLU A 47 -11.24 31.21 -36.00
N GLU A 48 -10.97 30.09 -35.32
CA GLU A 48 -10.10 29.03 -35.83
C GLU A 48 -10.82 27.69 -35.71
N GLY A 49 -11.06 27.06 -36.87
CA GLY A 49 -12.02 25.98 -37.05
C GLY A 49 -11.70 24.70 -36.27
N GLY A 50 -12.43 24.47 -35.18
CA GLY A 50 -12.53 23.18 -34.51
C GLY A 50 -13.85 23.08 -33.74
N ALA A 51 -14.77 22.23 -34.19
CA ALA A 51 -16.08 22.05 -33.55
C ALA A 51 -16.04 20.95 -32.48
N GLY A 52 -16.27 21.30 -31.21
CA GLY A 52 -16.46 20.35 -30.11
C GLY A 52 -17.80 20.59 -29.40
N PHE A 53 -18.61 19.53 -29.22
CA PHE A 53 -19.89 19.59 -28.51
C PHE A 53 -19.69 19.49 -27.00
N MET A 54 -20.27 20.41 -26.22
CA MET A 54 -20.41 20.25 -24.76
C MET A 54 -21.89 20.35 -24.38
N ARG A 55 -22.41 19.40 -23.58
CA ARG A 55 -23.81 19.40 -23.14
C ARG A 55 -23.94 20.28 -21.90
N VAL A 56 -24.99 21.09 -21.83
CA VAL A 56 -25.28 22.02 -20.72
C VAL A 56 -25.38 21.32 -19.35
N GLN A 57 -25.59 20.00 -19.32
CA GLN A 57 -25.61 19.21 -18.08
C GLN A 57 -24.22 19.03 -17.44
N ASP A 58 -23.13 19.13 -18.20
CA ASP A 58 -21.76 18.98 -17.68
C ASP A 58 -21.28 20.24 -16.93
N ILE A 59 -21.90 21.39 -17.19
CA ILE A 59 -21.62 22.67 -16.51
C ILE A 59 -22.29 22.73 -15.13
N ALA A 60 -23.40 22.03 -14.93
CA ALA A 60 -24.15 22.05 -13.68
C ALA A 60 -23.54 21.18 -12.56
N VAL A 61 -22.72 20.19 -12.91
CA VAL A 61 -22.06 19.29 -11.93
C VAL A 61 -20.78 19.90 -11.37
N ALA A 62 -20.11 20.78 -12.12
CA ALA A 62 -18.88 21.46 -11.66
C ALA A 62 -19.15 22.62 -10.68
N ALA A 63 -20.37 23.19 -10.68
CA ALA A 63 -20.70 24.33 -9.82
C ALA A 63 -21.11 23.94 -8.38
N SER A 64 -21.36 22.66 -8.09
CA SER A 64 -21.76 22.20 -6.76
C SER A 64 -20.60 21.72 -5.87
N SER A 65 -19.35 21.73 -6.34
CA SER A 65 -18.17 21.33 -5.56
C SER A 65 -17.35 22.47 -4.95
N GLY A 66 -17.60 23.74 -5.34
CA GLY A 66 -16.89 24.90 -4.77
C GLY A 66 -15.47 25.13 -5.30
N ASP A 67 -15.07 24.50 -6.40
CA ASP A 67 -13.67 24.48 -6.90
C ASP A 67 -13.29 25.62 -7.86
N ILE A 68 -14.06 26.71 -7.99
CA ILE A 68 -13.71 27.79 -8.92
C ILE A 68 -14.03 29.16 -8.30
N THR A 69 -13.01 29.98 -8.10
CA THR A 69 -13.16 31.38 -7.67
C THR A 69 -13.09 32.31 -8.88
N SER A 70 -13.58 33.54 -8.75
CA SER A 70 -13.58 34.54 -9.83
C SER A 70 -12.19 34.93 -10.37
N LYS A 71 -11.10 34.42 -9.78
CA LYS A 71 -9.73 34.53 -10.32
C LYS A 71 -9.48 33.58 -11.50
N ASP A 72 -10.19 32.46 -11.59
CA ASP A 72 -9.95 31.41 -12.59
C ASP A 72 -10.44 31.80 -14.00
N PHE A 73 -11.25 32.85 -14.10
CA PHE A 73 -11.68 33.42 -15.39
C PHE A 73 -10.79 34.57 -15.89
N ALA A 74 -9.77 34.98 -15.13
CA ALA A 74 -8.94 36.15 -15.46
C ALA A 74 -7.53 35.82 -15.98
N ALA A 75 -7.10 34.56 -16.01
CA ALA A 75 -5.81 34.16 -16.56
C ALA A 75 -5.99 33.31 -17.82
N LYS A 76 -6.32 33.97 -18.94
CA LYS A 76 -5.93 33.41 -20.23
C LYS A 76 -4.42 33.63 -20.32
N SER A 77 -3.65 32.59 -19.98
CA SER A 77 -2.18 32.59 -19.93
C SER A 77 -1.61 33.23 -21.19
N VAL A 78 -0.98 34.39 -21.03
CA VAL A 78 -0.18 34.98 -22.08
C VAL A 78 1.08 34.13 -22.16
N ALA A 79 1.43 33.65 -23.36
CA ALA A 79 2.66 32.88 -23.56
C ALA A 79 3.86 33.64 -22.95
N PRO A 80 4.80 32.94 -22.29
CA PRO A 80 5.85 33.59 -21.52
C PRO A 80 6.74 34.49 -22.38
N GLU A 81 7.31 35.50 -21.73
CA GLU A 81 8.24 36.44 -22.36
C GLU A 81 9.54 35.74 -22.77
N GLU A 82 10.08 36.11 -23.93
CA GLU A 82 11.45 35.72 -24.28
C GLU A 82 12.41 36.61 -23.49
N VAL A 83 13.32 36.02 -22.72
CA VAL A 83 14.30 36.78 -21.93
C VAL A 83 15.44 37.24 -22.83
N TRP A 84 15.98 36.32 -23.62
CA TRP A 84 16.95 36.59 -24.67
C TRP A 84 17.08 35.39 -25.60
N ASN A 85 17.59 35.62 -26.80
CA ASN A 85 18.10 34.59 -27.70
C ASN A 85 19.49 34.95 -28.25
N ARG A 86 20.27 33.94 -28.65
CA ARG A 86 21.64 34.08 -29.18
C ARG A 86 21.89 33.08 -30.29
N THR A 87 22.44 33.53 -31.41
CA THR A 87 22.95 32.67 -32.48
C THR A 87 24.45 32.51 -32.36
N PHE A 88 24.94 31.32 -32.69
CA PHE A 88 26.36 30.96 -32.67
C PHE A 88 26.69 30.24 -33.97
N GLY A 89 27.82 30.58 -34.57
CA GLY A 89 28.21 30.04 -35.86
C GLY A 89 29.01 31.02 -36.71
N GLY A 90 29.39 30.56 -37.89
CA GLY A 90 30.06 31.33 -38.92
C GLY A 90 29.21 31.46 -40.18
N SER A 91 29.84 31.39 -41.35
CA SER A 91 29.13 31.53 -42.63
C SER A 91 28.62 30.21 -43.21
N GLN A 92 28.81 29.10 -42.50
CA GLN A 92 28.38 27.76 -42.91
C GLN A 92 27.33 27.23 -41.93
N ASP A 93 26.96 25.95 -42.04
CA ASP A 93 25.95 25.35 -41.18
C ASP A 93 26.51 25.07 -39.78
N ASP A 94 25.78 25.50 -38.76
CA ASP A 94 26.09 25.34 -37.35
C ASP A 94 24.80 24.97 -36.61
N MET A 95 24.84 23.98 -35.73
CA MET A 95 23.63 23.50 -35.02
C MET A 95 23.89 23.24 -33.54
N ALA A 96 22.89 23.53 -32.69
CA ALA A 96 22.86 23.03 -31.32
C ALA A 96 21.82 21.92 -31.16
N LEU A 97 22.27 20.77 -30.65
CA LEU A 97 21.46 19.55 -30.52
C LEU A 97 21.15 19.21 -29.06
N SER A 98 21.98 19.65 -28.12
CA SER A 98 21.83 19.37 -26.69
C SER A 98 22.30 20.53 -25.84
N VAL A 99 21.60 20.82 -24.75
CA VAL A 99 21.96 21.89 -23.79
C VAL A 99 21.78 21.46 -22.34
N GLN A 100 22.61 22.02 -21.47
CA GLN A 100 22.50 21.91 -20.02
C GLN A 100 22.94 23.21 -19.33
N GLN A 101 22.27 23.59 -18.24
CA GLN A 101 22.78 24.61 -17.33
C GLN A 101 23.95 24.04 -16.51
N THR A 102 25.04 24.80 -16.41
CA THR A 102 26.22 24.42 -15.64
C THR A 102 26.15 24.94 -14.21
N ALA A 103 26.90 24.32 -13.29
CA ALA A 103 26.90 24.67 -11.86
C ALA A 103 27.26 26.14 -11.54
N ASP A 104 27.92 26.84 -12.46
CA ASP A 104 28.25 28.27 -12.37
C ASP A 104 27.10 29.20 -12.83
N GLY A 105 25.94 28.64 -13.19
CA GLY A 105 24.76 29.34 -13.69
C GLY A 105 24.75 29.63 -15.19
N GLY A 106 25.85 29.40 -15.91
CA GLY A 106 25.91 29.52 -17.37
C GLY A 106 25.36 28.28 -18.09
N TYR A 107 25.60 28.18 -19.41
CA TYR A 107 25.10 27.05 -20.21
C TYR A 107 26.20 26.39 -21.02
N ILE A 108 26.14 25.07 -21.12
CA ILE A 108 26.94 24.28 -22.07
C ILE A 108 26.00 23.68 -23.11
N PHE A 109 26.33 23.82 -24.39
CA PHE A 109 25.62 23.13 -25.46
C PHE A 109 26.59 22.41 -26.39
N ALA A 110 26.08 21.37 -27.05
CA ALA A 110 26.82 20.63 -28.07
C ALA A 110 25.99 20.42 -29.34
N GLY A 111 26.69 20.24 -30.46
CA GLY A 111 26.10 20.04 -31.78
C GLY A 111 27.17 19.89 -32.86
N THR A 112 26.95 20.53 -34.01
CA THR A 112 27.82 20.45 -35.20
C THR A 112 28.23 21.85 -35.67
N THR A 113 29.38 21.96 -36.32
CA THR A 113 29.84 23.20 -36.96
C THR A 113 30.63 22.88 -38.24
N ALA A 114 30.20 23.41 -39.39
CA ALA A 114 30.99 23.48 -40.61
C ALA A 114 31.85 24.76 -40.65
N SER A 115 31.57 25.71 -39.76
CA SER A 115 32.25 27.01 -39.73
C SER A 115 33.62 26.96 -39.05
N TYR A 116 33.84 26.00 -38.15
CA TYR A 116 35.05 25.85 -37.36
C TYR A 116 35.53 24.39 -37.38
N GLY A 117 36.83 24.17 -37.15
CA GLY A 117 37.41 22.83 -37.07
C GLY A 117 38.14 22.43 -38.35
N ALA A 118 38.24 21.13 -38.61
CA ALA A 118 39.03 20.54 -39.67
C ALA A 118 38.17 19.68 -40.61
N GLY A 119 38.12 20.10 -41.87
CA GLY A 119 37.38 19.36 -42.90
C GLY A 119 35.97 19.88 -43.08
N TYR A 120 34.99 18.99 -42.95
CA TYR A 120 33.57 19.29 -43.11
C TYR A 120 32.93 19.63 -41.75
N ASP A 121 31.86 18.96 -41.35
CA ASP A 121 31.24 19.20 -40.04
C ASP A 121 32.10 18.66 -38.90
N ASP A 122 32.33 19.44 -37.84
CA ASP A 122 32.99 19.00 -36.62
C ASP A 122 32.04 18.98 -35.41
N ALA A 123 32.30 18.09 -34.45
CA ALA A 123 31.55 18.07 -33.20
C ALA A 123 31.88 19.32 -32.38
N TRP A 124 30.85 20.09 -32.02
CA TRP A 124 31.02 21.39 -31.41
C TRP A 124 30.58 21.42 -29.96
N LEU A 125 31.37 22.07 -29.10
CA LEU A 125 31.06 22.31 -27.68
C LEU A 125 31.23 23.79 -27.37
N VAL A 126 30.18 24.41 -26.84
CA VAL A 126 30.17 25.85 -26.55
C VAL A 126 29.74 26.10 -25.11
N LYS A 127 30.52 26.90 -24.39
CA LYS A 127 30.20 27.38 -23.05
C LYS A 127 29.82 28.85 -23.10
N THR A 128 28.77 29.18 -22.37
CA THR A 128 28.25 30.54 -22.23
C THR A 128 28.20 30.97 -20.76
N ASP A 129 28.08 32.29 -20.57
CA ASP A 129 27.69 32.90 -19.31
C ASP A 129 26.16 32.80 -19.08
N PRO A 130 25.64 33.18 -17.90
CA PRO A 130 24.19 33.16 -17.63
C PRO A 130 23.32 34.05 -18.53
N ASN A 131 23.93 34.97 -19.28
CA ASN A 131 23.26 35.86 -20.23
C ASN A 131 23.35 35.35 -21.68
N GLY A 132 23.84 34.13 -21.87
CA GLY A 132 24.02 33.49 -23.17
C GLY A 132 25.22 34.00 -23.96
N ASN A 133 26.11 34.81 -23.39
CA ASN A 133 27.31 35.26 -24.11
C ASN A 133 28.35 34.13 -24.13
N GLU A 134 28.97 33.91 -25.28
CA GLU A 134 30.03 32.91 -25.41
C GLU A 134 31.23 33.24 -24.51
N LEU A 135 31.66 32.24 -23.75
CA LEU A 135 32.91 32.28 -22.98
C LEU A 135 34.03 31.58 -23.74
N TRP A 136 33.73 30.42 -24.32
CA TRP A 136 34.63 29.67 -25.18
C TRP A 136 33.87 28.62 -25.98
N ASN A 137 34.47 28.20 -27.10
CA ASN A 137 34.04 27.01 -27.85
C ASN A 137 35.22 26.09 -28.20
N ARG A 138 34.92 24.82 -28.51
CA ARG A 138 35.87 23.77 -28.90
C ARG A 138 35.26 22.91 -29.99
N THR A 139 36.10 22.48 -30.94
CA THR A 139 35.74 21.50 -31.97
C THR A 139 36.49 20.20 -31.72
N PHE A 140 35.84 19.09 -32.03
CA PHE A 140 36.41 17.75 -31.97
C PHE A 140 36.07 17.03 -33.27
N GLY A 141 37.07 16.43 -33.90
CA GLY A 141 36.90 15.80 -35.21
C GLY A 141 38.19 15.76 -36.01
N GLY A 142 38.12 15.18 -37.20
CA GLY A 142 39.25 14.91 -38.08
C GLY A 142 39.22 15.71 -39.38
N ILE A 143 38.93 15.06 -40.51
CA ILE A 143 38.83 15.73 -41.83
C ILE A 143 37.51 15.40 -42.52
N SER A 144 36.76 14.46 -41.95
CA SER A 144 35.44 14.03 -42.36
C SER A 144 34.42 14.64 -41.41
N ASP A 145 33.13 14.33 -41.62
CA ASP A 145 32.07 14.77 -40.73
C ASP A 145 32.21 14.17 -39.31
N ASP A 146 31.89 14.94 -38.29
CA ASP A 146 31.92 14.57 -36.88
C ASP A 146 30.83 15.36 -36.15
N GLU A 147 30.11 14.71 -35.23
CA GLU A 147 28.92 15.31 -34.61
C GLU A 147 28.86 15.02 -33.10
N ALA A 148 28.36 16.00 -32.33
CA ALA A 148 27.95 15.78 -30.93
C ALA A 148 26.43 15.90 -30.78
N ARG A 149 25.76 14.77 -30.53
CA ARG A 149 24.30 14.69 -30.35
C ARG A 149 23.84 14.97 -28.93
N SER A 150 24.69 14.74 -27.93
CA SER A 150 24.34 14.84 -26.52
C SER A 150 25.50 15.38 -25.70
N VAL A 151 25.20 16.24 -24.72
CA VAL A 151 26.18 16.73 -23.74
C VAL A 151 25.67 16.55 -22.32
N GLN A 152 26.59 16.24 -21.41
CA GLN A 152 26.36 16.27 -19.97
C GLN A 152 27.59 16.78 -19.21
N GLN A 153 27.39 17.73 -18.30
CA GLN A 153 28.38 18.09 -17.29
C GLN A 153 28.57 16.92 -16.32
N THR A 154 29.82 16.50 -16.14
CA THR A 154 30.21 15.39 -15.29
C THR A 154 30.48 15.86 -13.86
N SER A 155 30.39 14.94 -12.90
CA SER A 155 30.59 15.21 -11.46
C SER A 155 31.95 15.80 -11.09
N ASP A 156 32.97 15.61 -11.93
CA ASP A 156 34.31 16.22 -11.80
C ASP A 156 34.37 17.66 -12.36
N GLY A 157 33.26 18.20 -12.85
CA GLY A 157 33.14 19.54 -13.42
C GLY A 157 33.46 19.62 -14.92
N GLY A 158 33.90 18.54 -15.56
CA GLY A 158 34.12 18.45 -17.00
C GLY A 158 32.85 18.18 -17.81
N TYR A 159 33.00 17.83 -19.09
CA TYR A 159 31.87 17.52 -19.97
C TYR A 159 32.07 16.22 -20.73
N MET A 160 30.99 15.44 -20.84
CA MET A 160 30.91 14.23 -21.64
C MET A 160 30.01 14.49 -22.85
N LEU A 161 30.51 14.14 -24.03
CA LEU A 161 29.81 14.23 -25.30
C LEU A 161 29.59 12.84 -25.87
N ALA A 162 28.44 12.64 -26.51
CA ALA A 162 28.18 11.47 -27.34
C ALA A 162 27.66 11.90 -28.72
N GLY A 163 28.12 11.22 -29.76
CA GLY A 163 27.69 11.45 -31.12
C GLY A 163 28.33 10.48 -32.11
N ILE A 164 28.74 10.99 -33.27
CA ILE A 164 29.16 10.19 -34.42
C ILE A 164 30.49 10.75 -34.93
N THR A 165 31.38 9.88 -35.39
CA THR A 165 32.61 10.29 -36.07
C THR A 165 32.78 9.54 -37.38
N TRP A 166 32.97 10.26 -38.49
CA TRP A 166 33.42 9.68 -39.76
C TRP A 166 34.94 9.81 -39.94
N SER A 167 35.61 10.43 -38.96
CA SER A 167 37.05 10.64 -38.97
C SER A 167 37.84 9.53 -38.26
N TYR A 168 37.24 8.85 -37.28
CA TYR A 168 37.88 7.83 -36.46
C TYR A 168 37.06 6.53 -36.45
N GLY A 169 37.71 5.37 -36.22
CA GLY A 169 37.02 4.09 -36.11
C GLY A 169 37.24 3.15 -37.29
N LEU A 170 36.37 2.13 -37.42
CA LEU A 170 36.53 1.03 -38.39
C LEU A 170 35.46 1.05 -39.50
N GLY A 171 34.48 1.95 -39.44
CA GLY A 171 33.33 2.00 -40.34
C GLY A 171 33.12 3.35 -41.02
N SER A 172 31.99 3.50 -41.71
CA SER A 172 31.57 4.75 -42.37
C SER A 172 30.78 5.67 -41.45
N GLY A 173 31.12 5.72 -40.15
CA GLY A 173 30.47 6.51 -39.10
C GLY A 173 30.38 5.69 -37.81
N ASP A 174 31.19 6.03 -36.80
CA ASP A 174 31.36 5.24 -35.57
C ASP A 174 30.77 5.95 -34.34
N PHE A 175 30.36 5.15 -33.34
CA PHE A 175 29.69 5.62 -32.13
C PHE A 175 30.75 6.26 -31.24
N TRP A 176 30.64 7.56 -30.98
CA TRP A 176 31.76 8.34 -30.48
C TRP A 176 31.48 9.02 -29.14
N LEU A 177 32.43 8.87 -28.21
CA LEU A 177 32.44 9.54 -26.91
C LEU A 177 33.65 10.44 -26.77
N VAL A 178 33.45 11.66 -26.28
CA VAL A 178 34.52 12.62 -25.98
C VAL A 178 34.37 13.12 -24.55
N LYS A 179 35.40 12.95 -23.73
CA LYS A 179 35.49 13.51 -22.38
C LYS A 179 36.41 14.71 -22.37
N THR A 180 35.96 15.76 -21.72
CA THR A 180 36.71 17.00 -21.54
C THR A 180 36.87 17.39 -20.06
N ASP A 181 37.84 18.26 -19.80
CA ASP A 181 37.93 18.99 -18.53
C ASP A 181 36.91 20.15 -18.47
N SER A 182 36.88 20.90 -17.35
CA SER A 182 35.96 22.03 -17.16
C SER A 182 36.22 23.23 -18.09
N ASN A 183 37.36 23.26 -18.79
CA ASN A 183 37.70 24.28 -19.78
C ASN A 183 37.47 23.79 -21.22
N GLY A 184 36.83 22.62 -21.39
CA GLY A 184 36.56 21.99 -22.67
C GLY A 184 37.77 21.34 -23.33
N ASN A 185 38.91 21.19 -22.64
CA ASN A 185 40.06 20.50 -23.23
C ASN A 185 39.82 19.00 -23.23
N GLU A 186 40.08 18.33 -24.35
CA GLU A 186 39.95 16.88 -24.46
C GLU A 186 40.85 16.16 -23.44
N GLN A 187 40.26 15.25 -22.68
CA GLN A 187 40.98 14.32 -21.82
C GLN A 187 41.15 12.96 -22.50
N TRP A 188 40.09 12.48 -23.15
CA TRP A 188 40.10 11.27 -23.96
C TRP A 188 38.89 11.22 -24.87
N ASN A 189 39.02 10.47 -25.96
CA ASN A 189 37.88 10.05 -26.79
C ASN A 189 37.89 8.52 -27.05
N ARG A 190 36.74 7.95 -27.38
CA ARG A 190 36.54 6.52 -27.64
C ARG A 190 35.54 6.32 -28.77
N THR A 191 35.85 5.41 -29.69
CA THR A 191 34.90 4.91 -30.68
C THR A 191 34.43 3.51 -30.30
N PHE A 192 33.17 3.21 -30.62
CA PHE A 192 32.55 1.92 -30.47
C PHE A 192 31.86 1.58 -31.80
N GLY A 193 31.84 0.30 -32.18
CA GLY A 193 31.26 -0.11 -33.46
C GLY A 193 32.13 -1.08 -34.24
N GLY A 194 31.63 -1.43 -35.42
CA GLY A 194 32.25 -2.34 -36.38
C GLY A 194 32.55 -1.67 -37.71
N THR A 195 32.24 -2.35 -38.81
CA THR A 195 32.53 -1.87 -40.17
C THR A 195 31.39 -1.07 -40.80
N ASP A 196 30.20 -1.14 -40.19
CA ASP A 196 28.99 -0.47 -40.66
C ASP A 196 28.73 0.82 -39.84
N HIS A 197 27.54 1.39 -39.92
CA HIS A 197 27.20 2.64 -39.22
C HIS A 197 26.80 2.38 -37.76
N ASP A 198 27.41 3.10 -36.82
CA ASP A 198 27.17 2.95 -35.38
C ASP A 198 26.98 4.34 -34.75
N TYR A 199 25.75 4.75 -34.40
CA TYR A 199 25.47 6.15 -34.07
C TYR A 199 25.00 6.32 -32.61
N ALA A 200 25.58 7.27 -31.88
CA ALA A 200 25.16 7.63 -30.52
C ALA A 200 24.26 8.87 -30.49
N PHE A 201 23.16 8.83 -29.74
CA PHE A 201 22.20 9.95 -29.66
C PHE A 201 22.04 10.54 -28.26
N SER A 202 22.21 9.73 -27.21
CA SER A 202 21.98 10.17 -25.83
C SER A 202 22.96 9.56 -24.85
N ILE A 203 23.49 10.39 -23.95
CA ILE A 203 24.39 9.96 -22.87
C ILE A 203 23.88 10.41 -21.50
N ARG A 204 24.04 9.52 -20.50
CA ARG A 204 23.85 9.82 -19.09
C ARG A 204 24.99 9.29 -18.21
N GLN A 205 25.57 10.13 -17.37
CA GLN A 205 26.44 9.70 -16.27
C GLN A 205 25.60 8.90 -15.26
N THR A 206 26.07 7.72 -14.89
CA THR A 206 25.40 6.80 -13.97
C THR A 206 25.88 6.99 -12.54
N ALA A 207 25.09 6.55 -11.56
CA ALA A 207 25.38 6.73 -10.13
C ALA A 207 26.71 6.09 -9.65
N ASP A 208 27.22 5.10 -10.39
CA ASP A 208 28.53 4.48 -10.17
C ASP A 208 29.72 5.29 -10.74
N GLY A 209 29.44 6.46 -11.34
CA GLY A 209 30.42 7.34 -11.97
C GLY A 209 30.75 6.99 -13.43
N GLY A 210 30.22 5.90 -13.98
CA GLY A 210 30.34 5.54 -15.39
C GLY A 210 29.31 6.24 -16.29
N TYR A 211 29.11 5.73 -17.51
CA TYR A 211 28.16 6.32 -18.47
C TYR A 211 27.31 5.27 -19.17
N ILE A 212 26.01 5.54 -19.30
CA ILE A 212 25.10 4.79 -20.16
C ILE A 212 24.80 5.61 -21.41
N VAL A 213 24.90 4.97 -22.58
CA VAL A 213 24.77 5.63 -23.87
C VAL A 213 23.85 4.84 -24.77
N ALA A 214 22.92 5.51 -25.43
CA ALA A 214 21.96 4.90 -26.33
C ALA A 214 22.11 5.42 -27.76
N GLY A 215 21.88 4.52 -28.70
CA GLY A 215 21.96 4.77 -30.12
C GLY A 215 21.47 3.60 -30.95
N TRP A 216 22.06 3.40 -32.13
CA TRP A 216 21.85 2.21 -32.95
C TRP A 216 23.13 1.76 -33.64
N THR A 217 23.15 0.52 -34.08
CA THR A 217 24.32 -0.16 -34.66
C THR A 217 23.89 -1.01 -35.85
N GLY A 218 24.49 -0.77 -37.02
CA GLY A 218 24.41 -1.67 -38.18
C GLY A 218 25.47 -2.77 -38.13
N SER A 219 26.44 -2.65 -37.22
CA SER A 219 27.55 -3.60 -37.08
C SER A 219 27.20 -4.81 -36.20
N TYR A 220 26.20 -4.70 -35.33
CA TYR A 220 25.80 -5.74 -34.38
C TYR A 220 24.29 -5.93 -34.36
N GLY A 221 23.83 -7.11 -33.94
CA GLY A 221 22.40 -7.40 -33.82
C GLY A 221 21.88 -8.34 -34.90
N ALA A 222 20.59 -8.27 -35.20
CA ALA A 222 19.82 -9.30 -35.86
C ALA A 222 19.10 -8.83 -37.12
N GLY A 223 19.70 -8.03 -37.99
CA GLY A 223 19.06 -7.65 -39.24
C GLY A 223 19.73 -6.45 -39.86
N ASP A 224 18.92 -5.45 -40.19
CA ASP A 224 19.36 -4.08 -40.42
C ASP A 224 19.82 -3.42 -39.09
N ASP A 225 19.79 -2.09 -38.95
CA ASP A 225 20.31 -1.43 -37.75
C ASP A 225 19.49 -1.78 -36.49
N ASP A 226 20.15 -2.12 -35.38
CA ASP A 226 19.52 -2.45 -34.09
C ASP A 226 19.75 -1.36 -33.05
N ALA A 227 18.80 -1.21 -32.10
CA ALA A 227 18.96 -0.26 -31.01
C ALA A 227 20.08 -0.72 -30.09
N TRP A 228 21.00 0.18 -29.74
CA TRP A 228 22.22 -0.17 -29.04
C TRP A 228 22.39 0.59 -27.75
N LEU A 229 22.68 -0.14 -26.68
CA LEU A 229 22.94 0.40 -25.36
C LEU A 229 24.34 0.01 -24.90
N VAL A 230 25.19 1.00 -24.64
CA VAL A 230 26.59 0.81 -24.22
C VAL A 230 26.78 1.38 -22.82
N LYS A 231 27.25 0.54 -21.88
CA LYS A 231 27.66 0.96 -20.54
C LYS A 231 29.18 0.99 -20.44
N THR A 232 29.70 2.10 -19.95
CA THR A 232 31.13 2.31 -19.73
C THR A 232 31.44 2.61 -18.26
N ASP A 233 32.71 2.43 -17.89
CA ASP A 233 33.27 2.96 -16.65
C ASP A 233 33.56 4.47 -16.77
N SER A 234 34.07 5.09 -15.71
CA SER A 234 34.38 6.53 -15.69
C SER A 234 35.49 6.95 -16.65
N ASN A 235 36.29 6.01 -17.17
CA ASN A 235 37.37 6.23 -18.13
C ASN A 235 36.94 5.92 -19.57
N GLY A 236 35.65 5.64 -19.79
CA GLY A 236 35.10 5.30 -21.10
C GLY A 236 35.42 3.89 -21.57
N ASN A 237 35.89 2.99 -20.69
CA ASN A 237 36.07 1.59 -21.06
C ASN A 237 34.72 0.88 -21.04
N GLU A 238 34.44 0.09 -22.09
CA GLU A 238 33.23 -0.71 -22.15
C GLU A 238 33.16 -1.71 -20.98
N GLN A 239 32.03 -1.70 -20.26
CA GLN A 239 31.70 -2.72 -19.27
C GLN A 239 30.78 -3.78 -19.88
N TRP A 240 29.79 -3.35 -20.64
CA TRP A 240 28.92 -4.20 -21.44
C TRP A 240 28.20 -3.37 -22.51
N ASN A 241 27.77 -4.04 -23.56
CA ASN A 241 26.82 -3.51 -24.53
C ASN A 241 25.69 -4.51 -24.82
N ARG A 242 24.54 -4.02 -25.30
CA ARG A 242 23.34 -4.80 -25.63
C ARG A 242 22.66 -4.23 -26.86
N THR A 243 22.27 -5.10 -27.78
CA THR A 243 21.40 -4.77 -28.91
C THR A 243 19.96 -5.17 -28.61
N PHE A 244 19.00 -4.40 -29.11
CA PHE A 244 17.57 -4.62 -28.97
C PHE A 244 16.90 -4.35 -30.32
N GLY A 245 16.05 -5.27 -30.75
CA GLY A 245 15.43 -5.18 -32.06
C GLY A 245 15.12 -6.55 -32.66
N GLY A 246 14.79 -6.56 -33.95
CA GLY A 246 14.55 -7.72 -34.77
C GLY A 246 15.25 -7.59 -36.12
N THR A 247 14.59 -8.01 -37.21
CA THR A 247 15.22 -8.08 -38.53
C THR A 247 15.28 -6.78 -39.30
N ASP A 248 14.47 -5.80 -38.90
CA ASP A 248 14.35 -4.50 -39.56
C ASP A 248 14.92 -3.41 -38.64
N PHE A 249 14.94 -2.16 -39.11
CA PHE A 249 15.52 -1.03 -38.38
C PHE A 249 14.89 -0.83 -36.97
N ASP A 250 15.75 -0.72 -35.96
CA ASP A 250 15.40 -0.46 -34.57
C ASP A 250 16.39 0.58 -34.00
N GLY A 251 15.87 1.62 -33.36
CA GLY A 251 16.70 2.75 -32.93
C GLY A 251 16.38 3.23 -31.52
N ALA A 252 17.42 3.58 -30.74
CA ALA A 252 17.27 4.28 -29.46
C ALA A 252 17.79 5.72 -29.55
N TYR A 253 16.97 6.69 -29.16
CA TYR A 253 17.29 8.12 -29.25
C TYR A 253 17.50 8.79 -27.89
N SER A 254 16.91 8.27 -26.82
CA SER A 254 17.03 8.85 -25.47
C SER A 254 17.15 7.76 -24.41
N VAL A 255 18.00 7.98 -23.41
CA VAL A 255 18.21 7.04 -22.29
C VAL A 255 18.28 7.76 -20.95
N GLN A 256 17.83 7.06 -19.89
CA GLN A 256 17.96 7.49 -18.51
C GLN A 256 18.18 6.29 -17.57
N GLN A 257 18.99 6.49 -16.52
CA GLN A 257 19.03 5.55 -15.39
C GLN A 257 17.77 5.73 -14.52
N THR A 258 17.11 4.63 -14.17
CA THR A 258 15.89 4.64 -13.37
C THR A 258 16.17 4.51 -11.87
N ALA A 259 15.23 4.93 -11.02
CA ALA A 259 15.38 4.91 -9.55
C ALA A 259 15.66 3.52 -8.94
N ASP A 260 15.32 2.44 -9.64
CA ASP A 260 15.61 1.06 -9.25
C ASP A 260 17.03 0.60 -9.65
N GLY A 261 17.84 1.47 -10.24
CA GLY A 261 19.19 1.21 -10.71
C GLY A 261 19.29 0.59 -12.12
N GLY A 262 18.15 0.30 -12.77
CA GLY A 262 18.10 -0.12 -14.18
C GLY A 262 18.15 1.06 -15.16
N TYR A 263 17.78 0.81 -16.42
CA TYR A 263 17.75 1.85 -17.45
C TYR A 263 16.47 1.82 -18.28
N VAL A 264 16.00 2.99 -18.68
CA VAL A 264 14.91 3.15 -19.64
C VAL A 264 15.43 3.87 -20.88
N PHE A 265 15.05 3.40 -22.06
CA PHE A 265 15.30 4.11 -23.31
C PHE A 265 14.06 4.17 -24.19
N SER A 266 14.01 5.19 -25.06
CA SER A 266 12.97 5.35 -26.07
C SER A 266 13.56 5.45 -27.46
N GLY A 267 12.76 5.04 -28.45
CA GLY A 267 13.03 5.33 -29.85
C GLY A 267 11.98 4.74 -30.78
N CYS A 268 12.40 4.00 -31.80
CA CYS A 268 11.50 3.37 -32.75
C CYS A 268 11.87 1.92 -33.04
N THR A 269 10.89 1.14 -33.50
CA THR A 269 11.08 -0.23 -33.97
C THR A 269 10.26 -0.50 -35.22
N TYR A 270 10.88 -1.14 -36.21
CA TYR A 270 10.23 -1.59 -37.45
C TYR A 270 9.92 -3.10 -37.39
N SER A 271 10.48 -3.78 -36.39
CA SER A 271 10.52 -5.25 -36.31
C SER A 271 9.29 -5.91 -35.67
N TYR A 272 8.50 -5.21 -34.85
CA TYR A 272 7.48 -5.86 -34.00
C TYR A 272 6.02 -5.65 -34.39
N ASP A 273 5.69 -4.69 -35.27
CA ASP A 273 4.31 -4.42 -35.69
C ASP A 273 4.15 -4.44 -37.21
N ALA A 274 3.70 -5.58 -37.73
CA ALA A 274 3.49 -5.79 -39.16
C ALA A 274 2.41 -4.89 -39.81
N ALA A 275 1.64 -4.13 -39.02
CA ALA A 275 0.57 -3.27 -39.50
C ALA A 275 0.98 -1.80 -39.70
N VAL A 276 2.16 -1.39 -39.23
CA VAL A 276 2.68 -0.01 -39.33
C VAL A 276 4.12 -0.01 -39.83
N TRP A 277 4.53 1.08 -40.46
CA TRP A 277 5.88 1.20 -41.03
C TRP A 277 6.95 1.47 -39.96
N SER A 278 6.56 1.86 -38.74
CA SER A 278 7.39 1.91 -37.54
C SER A 278 6.51 2.07 -36.29
N SER A 279 7.05 1.80 -35.11
CA SER A 279 6.37 1.96 -33.82
C SER A 279 7.20 2.77 -32.83
N PHE A 280 6.54 3.70 -32.15
CA PHE A 280 7.05 4.40 -30.97
C PHE A 280 7.42 3.36 -29.90
N TRP A 281 8.67 3.35 -29.45
CA TRP A 281 9.20 2.24 -28.65
C TRP A 281 9.74 2.71 -27.31
N LEU A 282 9.42 1.95 -26.26
CA LEU A 282 9.90 2.15 -24.90
C LEU A 282 10.40 0.83 -24.33
N VAL A 283 11.62 0.82 -23.84
CA VAL A 283 12.28 -0.38 -23.31
C VAL A 283 12.81 -0.11 -21.92
N LYS A 284 12.64 -1.09 -21.02
CA LYS A 284 13.20 -1.09 -19.68
C LYS A 284 14.15 -2.27 -19.51
N THR A 285 15.29 -1.99 -18.92
CA THR A 285 16.32 -2.97 -18.60
C THR A 285 16.65 -2.98 -17.10
N ASP A 286 17.26 -4.08 -16.65
CA ASP A 286 17.92 -4.16 -15.35
C ASP A 286 19.28 -3.42 -15.36
N SER A 287 19.96 -3.38 -14.23
CA SER A 287 21.27 -2.70 -14.10
C SER A 287 22.39 -3.32 -14.95
N ASN A 288 22.20 -4.53 -15.47
CA ASN A 288 23.14 -5.24 -16.34
C ASN A 288 22.75 -5.14 -17.83
N GLY A 289 21.75 -4.31 -18.15
CA GLY A 289 21.24 -4.11 -19.51
C GLY A 289 20.34 -5.24 -20.01
N ASN A 290 19.93 -6.20 -19.18
CA ASN A 290 19.00 -7.23 -19.63
C ASN A 290 17.59 -6.66 -19.73
N GLU A 291 16.90 -6.92 -20.84
CA GLU A 291 15.52 -6.49 -21.02
C GLU A 291 14.60 -7.05 -19.92
N GLN A 292 13.84 -6.17 -19.28
CA GLN A 292 12.77 -6.54 -18.37
C GLN A 292 11.42 -6.53 -19.08
N TRP A 293 11.19 -5.52 -19.91
CA TRP A 293 10.03 -5.40 -20.78
C TRP A 293 10.29 -4.35 -21.87
N ASN A 294 9.58 -4.49 -22.98
CA ASN A 294 9.45 -3.47 -24.00
C ASN A 294 7.97 -3.24 -24.38
N LYS A 295 7.68 -2.06 -24.91
CA LYS A 295 6.33 -1.60 -25.29
C LYS A 295 6.39 -0.84 -26.60
N THR A 296 5.53 -1.21 -27.54
CA THR A 296 5.29 -0.49 -28.79
C THR A 296 3.99 0.28 -28.71
N PHE A 297 3.97 1.44 -29.35
CA PHE A 297 2.78 2.27 -29.49
C PHE A 297 2.67 2.83 -30.91
N LYS A 298 1.46 3.27 -31.28
CA LYS A 298 1.07 3.73 -32.63
C LYS A 298 1.80 4.97 -33.20
N GLY A 299 2.78 5.54 -32.48
CA GLY A 299 3.60 6.65 -32.99
C GLY A 299 4.75 6.16 -33.86
N TYR A 300 5.57 7.07 -34.38
CA TYR A 300 6.65 6.75 -35.33
C TYR A 300 8.04 6.78 -34.66
N TYR A 301 8.47 7.94 -34.14
CA TYR A 301 9.73 8.10 -33.40
C TYR A 301 9.50 8.67 -32.00
N ALA A 302 10.14 8.08 -30.98
CA ALA A 302 10.17 8.58 -29.60
C ALA A 302 11.53 9.22 -29.27
N TYR A 303 11.68 10.50 -29.60
CA TYR A 303 12.97 11.20 -29.49
C TYR A 303 13.43 11.44 -28.05
N SER A 304 12.50 11.50 -27.09
CA SER A 304 12.83 11.84 -25.71
C SER A 304 12.00 11.05 -24.69
N VAL A 305 12.67 10.60 -23.62
CA VAL A 305 12.04 9.94 -22.46
C VAL A 305 12.59 10.51 -21.16
N GLN A 306 11.72 10.64 -20.17
CA GLN A 306 12.10 10.92 -18.80
C GLN A 306 11.23 10.11 -17.80
N GLN A 307 11.86 9.53 -16.78
CA GLN A 307 11.16 8.99 -15.62
C GLN A 307 10.56 10.14 -14.80
N THR A 308 9.26 10.05 -14.53
CA THR A 308 8.49 11.06 -13.79
C THR A 308 8.51 10.79 -12.28
N SER A 309 8.20 11.82 -11.47
CA SER A 309 8.17 11.75 -9.99
C SER A 309 7.23 10.69 -9.41
N ASP A 310 6.23 10.24 -10.18
CA ASP A 310 5.32 9.14 -9.82
C ASP A 310 5.86 7.74 -10.21
N ASN A 311 7.14 7.64 -10.59
CA ASN A 311 7.83 6.47 -11.14
C ASN A 311 7.35 5.98 -12.52
N GLY A 312 6.43 6.71 -13.17
CA GLY A 312 6.08 6.48 -14.57
C GLY A 312 7.10 7.05 -15.55
N TYR A 313 6.73 7.11 -16.82
CA TYR A 313 7.58 7.69 -17.87
C TYR A 313 6.78 8.65 -18.74
N ILE A 314 7.37 9.81 -19.05
CA ILE A 314 6.87 10.74 -20.05
C ILE A 314 7.75 10.65 -21.29
N LEU A 315 7.12 10.57 -22.45
CA LEU A 315 7.78 10.44 -23.73
C LEU A 315 7.26 11.49 -24.72
N ALA A 316 8.14 12.02 -25.54
CA ALA A 316 7.79 12.94 -26.61
C ALA A 316 8.37 12.47 -27.95
N GLY A 317 7.58 12.64 -29.00
CA GLY A 317 7.97 12.37 -30.37
C GLY A 317 6.84 12.64 -31.35
N ILE A 318 6.67 11.77 -32.35
CA ILE A 318 5.71 12.00 -33.45
C ILE A 318 4.69 10.88 -33.62
N ILE A 319 3.50 11.24 -34.13
CA ILE A 319 2.42 10.32 -34.51
C ILE A 319 1.77 10.77 -35.83
N HIS A 320 1.17 9.85 -36.60
CA HIS A 320 0.30 10.24 -37.71
C HIS A 320 -1.02 10.83 -37.19
N GLY A 321 -1.23 12.13 -37.42
CA GLY A 321 -2.44 12.85 -37.08
C GLY A 321 -3.27 13.28 -38.29
N LEU A 322 -3.96 14.42 -38.20
CA LEU A 322 -4.83 14.92 -39.29
C LEU A 322 -4.03 15.57 -40.44
N GLY A 323 -2.70 15.75 -40.28
CA GLY A 323 -1.70 16.15 -41.29
C GLY A 323 -0.68 15.04 -41.65
N THR A 324 0.58 15.39 -41.94
CA THR A 324 1.65 14.41 -42.25
C THR A 324 2.26 13.76 -40.98
N HIS A 325 2.59 14.57 -39.95
CA HIS A 325 3.04 14.13 -38.62
C HIS A 325 2.60 15.18 -37.59
N ASP A 326 2.09 14.73 -36.44
CA ASP A 326 1.72 15.60 -35.32
C ASP A 326 2.62 15.31 -34.11
N PHE A 327 2.81 16.31 -33.26
CA PHE A 327 3.53 16.17 -32.00
C PHE A 327 2.75 15.22 -31.08
N TRP A 328 3.46 14.27 -30.45
CA TRP A 328 2.86 13.31 -29.54
C TRP A 328 3.55 13.26 -28.18
N LEU A 329 2.76 13.42 -27.12
CA LEU A 329 3.17 13.30 -25.72
C LEU A 329 2.46 12.10 -25.09
N LEU A 330 3.23 11.15 -24.58
CA LEU A 330 2.72 9.90 -24.01
C LEU A 330 3.19 9.74 -22.57
N LYS A 331 2.24 9.54 -21.64
CA LYS A 331 2.51 9.21 -20.25
C LYS A 331 2.19 7.75 -19.98
N THR A 332 3.12 7.04 -19.35
CA THR A 332 2.94 5.66 -18.89
C THR A 332 3.07 5.52 -17.38
N ASP A 333 2.58 4.40 -16.85
CA ASP A 333 2.92 3.92 -15.52
C ASP A 333 4.35 3.35 -15.49
N SER A 334 4.79 2.90 -14.30
CA SER A 334 6.14 2.34 -14.09
C SER A 334 6.39 1.00 -14.80
N LYS A 335 5.34 0.37 -15.35
CA LYS A 335 5.39 -0.88 -16.12
C LYS A 335 5.27 -0.65 -17.63
N GLY A 336 5.28 0.62 -18.06
CA GLY A 336 5.15 1.02 -19.46
C GLY A 336 3.72 0.94 -20.00
N ASN A 337 2.69 0.81 -19.17
CA ASN A 337 1.31 0.88 -19.65
C ASN A 337 0.87 2.33 -19.84
N GLU A 338 0.26 2.66 -20.98
CA GLU A 338 -0.28 4.00 -21.25
C GLU A 338 -1.30 4.40 -20.17
N GLN A 339 -1.08 5.59 -19.59
CA GLN A 339 -2.05 6.24 -18.71
C GLN A 339 -2.88 7.26 -19.48
N TRP A 340 -2.20 8.07 -20.30
CA TRP A 340 -2.82 9.00 -21.22
C TRP A 340 -1.82 9.38 -22.30
N SER A 341 -2.35 9.86 -23.43
CA SER A 341 -1.56 10.48 -24.48
C SER A 341 -2.25 11.74 -25.02
N LYS A 342 -1.46 12.66 -25.59
CA LYS A 342 -1.90 13.95 -26.11
C LYS A 342 -1.20 14.22 -27.44
N THR A 343 -1.99 14.67 -28.41
CA THR A 343 -1.51 15.12 -29.71
C THR A 343 -1.63 16.64 -29.77
N PHE A 344 -0.56 17.29 -30.21
CA PHE A 344 -0.54 18.73 -30.45
C PHE A 344 -0.13 18.94 -31.91
N GLY A 345 -0.71 19.93 -32.58
CA GLY A 345 -0.40 20.18 -33.99
C GLY A 345 -1.60 20.59 -34.82
N GLY A 346 -1.34 20.88 -36.08
CA GLY A 346 -2.29 21.39 -37.06
C GLY A 346 -2.36 20.52 -38.32
N THR A 347 -2.49 21.16 -39.48
CA THR A 347 -2.47 20.46 -40.78
C THR A 347 -1.06 20.28 -41.35
N GLU A 348 -0.07 20.89 -40.71
CA GLU A 348 1.34 20.88 -41.11
C GLU A 348 2.11 19.80 -40.34
N SER A 349 3.43 19.70 -40.54
CA SER A 349 4.25 18.74 -39.81
C SER A 349 4.70 19.33 -38.47
N ASP A 350 4.37 18.65 -37.38
CA ASP A 350 4.70 19.05 -36.01
C ASP A 350 5.53 17.94 -35.33
N VAL A 351 6.68 18.31 -34.77
CA VAL A 351 7.65 17.34 -34.22
C VAL A 351 8.03 17.71 -32.79
N ALA A 352 8.03 16.76 -31.87
CA ALA A 352 8.52 16.94 -30.50
C ALA A 352 9.95 16.39 -30.36
N GLY A 353 10.94 17.26 -30.16
CA GLY A 353 12.35 16.85 -30.03
C GLY A 353 12.77 16.47 -28.60
N SER A 354 12.21 17.15 -27.58
CA SER A 354 12.67 16.98 -26.20
C SER A 354 11.59 17.28 -25.17
N VAL A 355 11.43 16.42 -24.15
CA VAL A 355 10.51 16.64 -23.02
C VAL A 355 11.23 16.66 -21.68
N GLN A 356 10.72 17.47 -20.75
CA GLN A 356 11.09 17.42 -19.33
C GLN A 356 9.87 17.69 -18.43
N GLN A 357 9.74 16.94 -17.34
CA GLN A 357 8.84 17.23 -16.24
C GLN A 357 9.31 18.48 -15.50
N THR A 358 8.41 19.45 -15.33
CA THR A 358 8.69 20.72 -14.64
C THR A 358 8.48 20.61 -13.13
N THR A 359 9.04 21.55 -12.37
CA THR A 359 8.99 21.59 -10.89
C THR A 359 7.58 21.67 -10.31
N ASP A 360 6.63 22.19 -11.07
CA ASP A 360 5.19 22.22 -10.76
C ASP A 360 4.47 20.87 -11.04
N GLY A 361 5.20 19.86 -11.53
CA GLY A 361 4.67 18.55 -11.89
C GLY A 361 4.08 18.44 -13.31
N GLY A 362 4.04 19.55 -14.06
CA GLY A 362 3.70 19.58 -15.49
C GLY A 362 4.83 19.12 -16.40
N TYR A 363 4.74 19.46 -17.69
CA TYR A 363 5.77 19.11 -18.68
C TYR A 363 6.05 20.26 -19.64
N ILE A 364 7.33 20.51 -19.89
CA ILE A 364 7.81 21.41 -20.94
C ILE A 364 8.38 20.59 -22.09
N ILE A 365 8.05 20.97 -23.31
CA ILE A 365 8.48 20.26 -24.51
C ILE A 365 8.93 21.26 -25.57
N ALA A 366 10.06 20.97 -26.22
CA ALA A 366 10.51 21.70 -27.40
C ALA A 366 10.50 20.83 -28.65
N GLY A 367 10.31 21.47 -29.79
CA GLY A 367 10.17 20.82 -31.08
C GLY A 367 10.08 21.84 -32.20
N SER A 368 9.38 21.50 -33.28
CA SER A 368 9.10 22.40 -34.40
C SER A 368 7.64 22.31 -34.86
N THR A 369 7.09 23.43 -35.32
CA THR A 369 5.78 23.55 -35.98
C THR A 369 5.89 24.56 -37.11
N SER A 370 5.38 24.23 -38.30
CA SER A 370 5.32 25.16 -39.45
C SER A 370 6.66 25.83 -39.82
N GLY A 371 7.78 25.14 -39.57
CA GLY A 371 9.12 25.69 -39.80
C GLY A 371 9.67 26.55 -38.66
N ASP A 372 8.98 26.70 -37.52
CA ASP A 372 9.47 27.45 -36.36
C ASP A 372 9.79 26.52 -35.17
N VAL A 373 10.69 26.94 -34.26
CA VAL A 373 10.85 26.31 -32.95
C VAL A 373 9.54 26.40 -32.18
N TRP A 374 9.04 25.29 -31.66
CA TRP A 374 7.82 25.25 -30.86
C TRP A 374 8.07 24.81 -29.43
N LEU A 375 7.74 25.68 -28.46
CA LEU A 375 7.78 25.39 -27.04
C LEU A 375 6.36 25.23 -26.50
N VAL A 376 6.05 24.07 -25.91
CA VAL A 376 4.74 23.74 -25.36
C VAL A 376 4.85 23.42 -23.87
N LYS A 377 4.06 24.11 -23.05
CA LYS A 377 3.90 23.81 -21.62
C LYS A 377 2.55 23.16 -21.37
N THR A 378 2.57 22.11 -20.57
CA THR A 378 1.38 21.39 -20.13
C THR A 378 1.36 21.22 -18.62
N ASN A 379 0.16 21.02 -18.07
CA ASN A 379 0.00 20.56 -16.70
C ASN A 379 0.29 19.06 -16.57
N TYR A 380 0.20 18.53 -15.35
CA TYR A 380 0.50 17.12 -15.06
C TYR A 380 -0.42 16.10 -15.77
N LYS A 381 -1.57 16.53 -16.31
CA LYS A 381 -2.50 15.71 -17.11
C LYS A 381 -2.24 15.80 -18.62
N GLY A 382 -1.21 16.54 -19.03
CA GLY A 382 -0.91 16.84 -20.43
C GLY A 382 -1.87 17.83 -21.08
N THR A 383 -2.65 18.60 -20.31
CA THR A 383 -3.44 19.69 -20.90
C THR A 383 -2.51 20.87 -21.17
N LYS A 384 -2.51 21.38 -22.42
CA LYS A 384 -1.73 22.57 -22.81
C LYS A 384 -2.16 23.77 -21.98
N GLU A 385 -1.18 24.39 -21.31
CA GLU A 385 -1.36 25.62 -20.53
C GLU A 385 -1.02 26.83 -21.39
N TRP A 386 0.09 26.76 -22.14
CA TRP A 386 0.48 27.72 -23.14
C TRP A 386 1.46 27.09 -24.13
N ASP A 387 1.65 27.73 -25.26
CA ASP A 387 2.69 27.44 -26.23
C ASP A 387 3.22 28.72 -26.87
N LYS A 388 4.42 28.64 -27.44
CA LYS A 388 5.09 29.74 -28.10
C LYS A 388 5.95 29.23 -29.25
N THR A 389 5.95 29.96 -30.36
CA THR A 389 6.87 29.73 -31.47
C THR A 389 8.00 30.75 -31.48
N PHE A 390 9.17 30.33 -31.95
CA PHE A 390 10.32 31.17 -32.18
C PHE A 390 10.88 30.84 -33.57
N GLY A 391 11.01 31.85 -34.41
CA GLY A 391 11.51 31.66 -35.76
C GLY A 391 11.21 32.86 -36.64
N GLY A 392 11.40 32.72 -37.94
CA GLY A 392 11.27 33.80 -38.93
C GLY A 392 10.49 33.37 -40.16
N PHE A 393 11.08 33.56 -41.34
CA PHE A 393 10.44 33.18 -42.62
C PHE A 393 11.01 31.88 -43.19
N GLU A 394 12.10 31.37 -42.61
CA GLU A 394 12.83 30.18 -43.02
C GLU A 394 12.77 29.14 -41.90
N ASP A 395 13.29 27.93 -42.13
CA ASP A 395 13.15 26.82 -41.19
C ASP A 395 14.00 26.99 -39.91
N ASP A 396 13.40 26.66 -38.76
CA ASP A 396 13.96 26.78 -37.42
C ASP A 396 13.53 25.56 -36.57
N TRP A 397 14.43 25.04 -35.74
CA TRP A 397 14.21 23.75 -35.07
C TRP A 397 14.64 23.72 -33.60
N GLY A 398 13.75 23.27 -32.72
CA GLY A 398 14.03 23.06 -31.30
C GLY A 398 14.49 21.64 -30.99
N SER A 399 15.79 21.46 -30.73
CA SER A 399 16.40 20.16 -30.47
C SER A 399 16.27 19.71 -29.01
N CYS A 400 16.46 20.63 -28.05
CA CYS A 400 16.53 20.29 -26.62
C CYS A 400 15.94 21.40 -25.75
N VAL A 401 15.20 21.03 -24.70
CA VAL A 401 14.72 21.96 -23.66
C VAL A 401 15.13 21.52 -22.26
N ARG A 402 15.47 22.49 -21.41
CA ARG A 402 15.67 22.29 -19.97
C ARG A 402 15.00 23.42 -19.17
N GLN A 403 14.25 23.06 -18.13
CA GLN A 403 13.97 23.96 -17.01
C GLN A 403 15.25 24.15 -16.20
N ILE A 404 15.57 25.40 -15.90
CA ILE A 404 16.79 25.82 -15.22
C ILE A 404 16.50 26.29 -13.79
N ALA A 405 17.55 26.53 -13.01
CA ALA A 405 17.44 26.69 -11.55
C ALA A 405 16.56 27.86 -11.08
N ASP A 406 16.40 28.90 -11.90
CA ASP A 406 15.54 30.07 -11.64
C ASP A 406 14.07 29.85 -12.07
N GLY A 407 13.73 28.65 -12.55
CA GLY A 407 12.38 28.29 -13.03
C GLY A 407 12.17 28.55 -14.51
N ASP A 408 13.07 29.31 -15.16
CA ASP A 408 13.04 29.61 -16.59
C ASP A 408 13.34 28.37 -17.45
N TYR A 409 13.21 28.52 -18.78
CA TYR A 409 13.51 27.48 -19.75
C TYR A 409 14.63 27.90 -20.68
N ILE A 410 15.56 26.99 -20.98
CA ILE A 410 16.57 27.13 -22.01
C ILE A 410 16.32 26.13 -23.13
N ILE A 411 16.33 26.61 -24.38
CA ILE A 411 16.13 25.80 -25.58
C ILE A 411 17.40 25.89 -26.42
N ALA A 412 17.89 24.75 -26.91
CA ALA A 412 18.91 24.67 -27.95
C ALA A 412 18.31 24.13 -29.25
N GLY A 413 18.78 24.67 -30.37
CA GLY A 413 18.27 24.38 -31.70
C GLY A 413 19.18 24.93 -32.80
N TRP A 414 18.60 25.09 -33.99
CA TRP A 414 19.21 25.81 -35.10
C TRP A 414 18.18 26.70 -35.78
N THR A 415 18.66 27.70 -36.51
CA THR A 415 17.83 28.69 -37.19
C THR A 415 18.40 28.98 -38.58
N GLU A 416 17.54 28.98 -39.61
CA GLU A 416 17.85 29.52 -40.95
C GLU A 416 17.39 30.99 -41.05
N SER A 417 16.54 31.42 -40.12
CA SER A 417 15.97 32.77 -40.08
C SER A 417 16.93 33.83 -39.54
N TYR A 418 17.89 33.46 -38.68
CA TYR A 418 18.77 34.40 -37.98
C TYR A 418 20.22 33.92 -37.97
N GLY A 419 21.18 34.81 -38.20
CA GLY A 419 22.61 34.48 -38.08
C GLY A 419 23.42 34.83 -39.32
N ALA A 420 24.60 34.23 -39.45
CA ALA A 420 25.56 34.55 -40.51
C ALA A 420 25.70 33.45 -41.58
N GLY A 421 25.18 32.25 -41.33
CA GLY A 421 25.23 31.08 -42.20
C GLY A 421 23.89 30.73 -42.81
N SER A 422 23.84 29.57 -43.47
CA SER A 422 22.58 28.96 -43.92
C SER A 422 21.81 28.33 -42.76
N ARG A 423 22.52 27.83 -41.73
CA ARG A 423 21.99 27.44 -40.42
C ARG A 423 22.92 27.93 -39.34
N ASP A 424 22.40 28.56 -38.29
CA ASP A 424 23.18 28.93 -37.12
C ASP A 424 22.65 28.23 -35.87
N ALA A 425 23.54 27.86 -34.95
CA ALA A 425 23.15 27.26 -33.69
C ALA A 425 22.41 28.29 -32.84
N TRP A 426 21.25 27.92 -32.28
CA TRP A 426 20.36 28.86 -31.61
C TRP A 426 20.11 28.48 -30.16
N LEU A 427 20.29 29.43 -29.26
CA LEU A 427 19.99 29.30 -27.85
C LEU A 427 18.94 30.34 -27.45
N ILE A 428 17.83 29.89 -26.88
CA ILE A 428 16.69 30.74 -26.50
C ILE A 428 16.41 30.55 -25.01
N LYS A 429 16.48 31.64 -24.23
CA LYS A 429 16.00 31.66 -22.85
C LYS A 429 14.59 32.25 -22.81
N VAL A 430 13.66 31.47 -22.27
CA VAL A 430 12.25 31.81 -22.14
C VAL A 430 11.91 31.88 -20.67
N LYS A 431 11.16 32.91 -20.28
CA LYS A 431 10.76 33.09 -18.90
C LYS A 431 9.87 31.95 -18.44
N GLY A 432 10.16 31.40 -17.27
CA GLY A 432 9.30 30.45 -16.59
C GLY A 432 8.12 31.15 -15.93
N GLU A 433 7.12 30.39 -15.55
CA GLU A 433 6.17 30.92 -14.55
C GLU A 433 6.96 31.17 -13.25
N PRO A 434 6.68 32.26 -12.50
CA PRO A 434 7.32 32.49 -11.21
C PRO A 434 7.12 31.25 -10.35
N THR A 435 8.21 30.55 -10.03
CA THR A 435 8.17 29.50 -9.03
C THR A 435 8.04 30.20 -7.67
N GLU A 436 6.82 30.51 -7.25
CA GLU A 436 6.58 30.61 -5.81
C GLU A 436 6.97 29.24 -5.24
N LEU A 437 8.13 29.20 -4.60
CA LEU A 437 8.66 27.99 -4.02
C LEU A 437 7.72 27.62 -2.86
N PRO A 438 7.16 26.40 -2.84
CA PRO A 438 5.93 26.11 -2.09
C PRO A 438 6.17 25.78 -0.61
N VAL A 439 7.37 26.02 -0.10
CA VAL A 439 7.72 25.83 1.30
C VAL A 439 8.31 27.13 1.79
N HIS A 440 7.71 27.74 2.79
CA HIS A 440 8.04 29.09 3.21
C HIS A 440 8.47 29.08 4.67
N ASN A 441 9.65 29.60 4.97
CA ASN A 441 9.99 29.97 6.34
C ASN A 441 9.48 31.40 6.57
N ILE A 442 8.35 31.53 7.26
CA ILE A 442 7.70 32.84 7.46
C ILE A 442 8.47 33.75 8.42
N ASN A 443 9.44 33.21 9.17
CA ASN A 443 10.29 33.98 10.07
C ASN A 443 11.44 34.67 9.32
N THR A 444 12.05 33.99 8.34
CA THR A 444 13.14 34.54 7.52
C THR A 444 12.63 35.23 6.25
N GLY A 445 11.44 34.83 5.76
CA GLY A 445 10.88 35.26 4.48
C GLY A 445 11.48 34.52 3.29
N GLU A 446 12.19 33.42 3.53
CA GLU A 446 12.79 32.60 2.49
C GLU A 446 11.86 31.47 2.06
N ASP A 447 11.93 31.14 0.78
CA ASP A 447 11.12 30.10 0.16
C ASP A 447 12.03 28.97 -0.38
N PHE A 448 11.53 27.74 -0.33
CA PHE A 448 12.32 26.53 -0.54
C PHE A 448 11.59 25.51 -1.43
N PRO A 449 12.35 24.72 -2.23
CA PRO A 449 11.77 23.74 -3.12
C PRO A 449 11.25 22.47 -2.42
N THR A 450 11.67 22.19 -1.19
CA THR A 450 11.32 20.97 -0.43
C THR A 450 11.23 21.27 1.06
N ILE A 451 10.55 20.39 1.82
CA ILE A 451 10.38 20.58 3.27
C ILE A 451 11.71 20.38 3.97
N GLN A 452 12.45 19.34 3.58
CA GLN A 452 13.73 19.01 4.21
C GLN A 452 14.76 20.14 4.04
N VAL A 453 14.84 20.78 2.87
CA VAL A 453 15.77 21.89 2.62
C VAL A 453 15.42 23.10 3.49
N ALA A 454 14.14 23.42 3.67
CA ALA A 454 13.72 24.51 4.55
C ALA A 454 14.14 24.27 6.02
N ILE A 455 14.09 23.03 6.49
CA ILE A 455 14.55 22.66 7.84
C ILE A 455 16.07 22.75 7.94
N GLU A 456 16.79 22.28 6.93
CA GLU A 456 18.26 22.25 6.88
C GLU A 456 18.91 23.62 6.71
N ASP A 457 18.16 24.59 6.21
CA ASP A 457 18.67 25.93 5.98
C ASP A 457 19.33 26.53 7.24
N GLN A 458 20.43 27.24 7.02
CA GLN A 458 21.27 27.79 8.08
C GLN A 458 20.55 28.88 8.90
N ASP A 459 19.61 29.59 8.26
CA ASP A 459 18.89 30.71 8.84
C ASP A 459 17.55 30.23 9.46
N THR A 460 17.18 28.96 9.28
CA THR A 460 16.12 28.29 10.04
C THR A 460 16.61 27.95 11.46
N GLU A 461 16.19 28.76 12.44
CA GLU A 461 16.48 28.60 13.88
C GLU A 461 15.31 27.95 14.65
N ASP A 462 15.57 27.53 15.89
CA ASP A 462 14.54 27.03 16.81
C ASP A 462 13.45 28.09 17.06
N GLY A 463 12.19 27.65 17.08
CA GLY A 463 11.00 28.48 17.20
C GLY A 463 10.47 29.01 15.86
N HIS A 464 11.16 28.75 14.74
CA HIS A 464 10.67 29.14 13.42
C HIS A 464 9.45 28.33 12.96
N THR A 465 8.68 28.94 12.07
CA THR A 465 7.50 28.35 11.44
C THR A 465 7.76 28.16 9.95
N ILE A 466 7.59 26.92 9.48
CA ILE A 466 7.64 26.56 8.07
C ILE A 466 6.22 26.24 7.62
N THR A 467 5.70 26.99 6.65
CA THR A 467 4.43 26.70 5.99
C THR A 467 4.67 25.96 4.69
N VAL A 468 3.86 24.93 4.43
CA VAL A 468 4.02 24.02 3.29
C VAL A 468 2.74 24.05 2.46
N ASP A 469 2.83 24.48 1.21
CA ASP A 469 1.68 24.60 0.32
C ASP A 469 1.21 23.25 -0.21
N ALA A 470 -0.09 23.18 -0.54
CA ALA A 470 -0.77 21.97 -0.98
C ALA A 470 -0.19 21.40 -2.28
N ARG A 471 0.62 20.35 -2.16
CA ARG A 471 1.04 19.45 -3.24
C ARG A 471 1.50 18.11 -2.64
N THR A 472 1.99 17.20 -3.48
CA THR A 472 2.63 15.96 -3.02
C THR A 472 4.15 16.14 -2.94
N TYR A 473 4.71 15.94 -1.77
CA TYR A 473 6.13 15.94 -1.45
C TYR A 473 6.59 14.49 -1.28
N TYR A 474 7.48 14.04 -2.17
CA TYR A 474 8.07 12.70 -2.10
C TYR A 474 9.36 12.77 -1.28
N GLU A 475 9.20 12.85 0.04
CA GLU A 475 10.29 13.13 0.99
C GLU A 475 10.16 12.24 2.23
N ASN A 476 11.28 12.06 2.92
CA ASN A 476 11.31 11.58 4.30
C ASN A 476 11.79 12.75 5.16
N VAL A 477 10.87 13.40 5.84
CA VAL A 477 11.13 14.67 6.53
C VAL A 477 11.65 14.39 7.94
N PHE A 478 12.82 14.93 8.27
CA PHE A 478 13.43 14.86 9.60
C PHE A 478 13.38 16.22 10.28
N VAL A 479 12.56 16.34 11.32
CA VAL A 479 12.39 17.56 12.11
C VAL A 479 13.30 17.46 13.34
N TYR A 480 14.54 17.92 13.20
CA TYR A 480 15.59 17.89 14.23
C TYR A 480 15.90 19.26 14.85
N LYS A 481 15.16 20.29 14.45
CA LYS A 481 15.12 21.64 15.07
C LYS A 481 13.74 21.84 15.70
N ALA A 482 13.63 22.61 16.77
CA ALA A 482 12.34 22.88 17.42
C ALA A 482 11.49 23.81 16.54
N LEU A 483 10.59 23.25 15.73
CA LEU A 483 9.89 23.99 14.67
C LEU A 483 8.38 23.82 14.71
N THR A 484 7.65 24.84 14.22
CA THR A 484 6.26 24.66 13.77
C THR A 484 6.25 24.35 12.28
N LEU A 485 5.94 23.10 11.93
CA LEU A 485 5.73 22.67 10.55
C LEU A 485 4.22 22.61 10.26
N LYS A 486 3.76 23.41 9.30
CA LYS A 486 2.33 23.65 9.05
C LYS A 486 1.96 23.46 7.58
N GLY A 487 1.11 22.49 7.29
CA GLY A 487 0.54 22.28 5.98
C GLY A 487 -0.63 23.23 5.68
N ILE A 488 -0.56 23.94 4.55
CA ILE A 488 -1.61 24.80 4.03
C ILE A 488 -2.36 24.04 2.94
N GLY A 489 -3.66 23.78 3.14
CA GLY A 489 -4.47 23.01 2.19
C GLY A 489 -4.21 21.50 2.20
N MET A 490 -3.68 20.95 3.30
CA MET A 490 -3.41 19.51 3.50
C MET A 490 -2.42 18.91 2.48
N PRO A 491 -1.18 19.43 2.36
CA PRO A 491 -0.13 18.82 1.55
C PRO A 491 0.10 17.36 1.89
N VAL A 492 0.49 16.57 0.89
CA VAL A 492 0.77 15.14 1.03
C VAL A 492 2.27 14.93 1.20
N VAL A 493 2.71 14.33 2.30
CA VAL A 493 4.07 13.81 2.48
C VAL A 493 4.06 12.31 2.22
N ASN A 494 4.79 11.85 1.21
CA ASN A 494 4.83 10.46 0.77
C ASN A 494 6.25 9.88 0.86
N ALA A 495 6.46 8.90 1.74
CA ALA A 495 7.74 8.24 1.96
C ALA A 495 8.18 7.28 0.82
N SER A 496 7.47 7.27 -0.32
CA SER A 496 7.79 6.51 -1.53
C SER A 496 7.93 4.98 -1.36
N GLY A 497 7.48 4.41 -0.25
CA GLY A 497 7.61 2.97 0.02
C GLY A 497 9.01 2.51 0.38
N GLY A 498 9.92 3.43 0.75
CA GLY A 498 11.25 3.09 1.24
C GLY A 498 11.19 2.16 2.46
N TRP A 499 12.10 1.18 2.52
CA TRP A 499 12.18 0.28 3.66
C TRP A 499 12.65 1.07 4.89
N TRP A 500 11.92 0.97 6.01
CA TRP A 500 12.29 1.57 7.31
C TRP A 500 12.23 3.10 7.40
N GLN A 501 11.66 3.79 6.43
CA GLN A 501 11.53 5.25 6.45
C GLN A 501 10.12 5.68 6.85
N SER A 502 10.04 6.74 7.66
CA SER A 502 8.78 7.39 8.01
C SER A 502 8.56 8.61 7.12
N GLY A 503 7.30 8.98 6.87
CA GLY A 503 6.99 10.21 6.12
C GLY A 503 7.50 11.46 6.83
N ILE A 504 7.16 11.60 8.12
CA ILE A 504 7.68 12.66 8.99
C ILE A 504 8.24 12.01 10.26
N THR A 505 9.49 12.32 10.60
CA THR A 505 10.14 11.91 11.85
C THR A 505 10.44 13.16 12.68
N VAL A 506 9.86 13.24 13.87
CA VAL A 506 10.09 14.32 14.84
C VAL A 506 11.13 13.86 15.84
N GLU A 507 12.30 14.51 15.83
CA GLU A 507 13.47 14.17 16.66
C GLU A 507 13.87 15.32 17.61
N ALA A 508 13.42 16.55 17.34
CA ALA A 508 13.55 17.66 18.27
C ALA A 508 12.36 17.75 19.23
N ASP A 509 12.62 18.27 20.43
CA ASP A 509 11.58 18.60 21.39
C ASP A 509 10.84 19.89 20.95
N ASP A 510 9.70 20.18 21.57
CA ASP A 510 8.95 21.44 21.42
C ASP A 510 8.52 21.77 19.96
N CYS A 511 8.33 20.75 19.12
CA CYS A 511 7.83 20.91 17.75
C CYS A 511 6.30 20.92 17.68
N VAL A 512 5.77 21.56 16.65
CA VAL A 512 4.35 21.47 16.27
C VAL A 512 4.24 20.95 14.84
N ILE A 513 3.56 19.82 14.64
CA ILE A 513 3.29 19.26 13.30
C ILE A 513 1.79 19.31 13.04
N GLU A 514 1.37 20.12 12.08
CA GLU A 514 -0.06 20.27 11.77
C GLU A 514 -0.43 20.36 10.30
N GLY A 515 -1.57 19.80 9.94
CA GLY A 515 -2.20 20.00 8.63
C GLY A 515 -1.62 19.18 7.48
N PHE A 516 -1.12 17.96 7.72
CA PHE A 516 -0.54 17.09 6.69
C PHE A 516 -1.39 15.86 6.37
N ASN A 517 -1.37 15.46 5.10
CA ASN A 517 -1.68 14.10 4.66
C ASN A 517 -0.38 13.30 4.63
N VAL A 518 -0.25 12.17 5.34
CA VAL A 518 1.00 11.41 5.40
C VAL A 518 0.81 9.94 5.05
N THR A 519 1.57 9.43 4.07
CA THR A 519 1.35 8.11 3.46
C THR A 519 2.66 7.46 2.98
N GLY A 520 2.59 6.18 2.63
CA GLY A 520 3.63 5.50 1.86
C GLY A 520 4.77 4.91 2.68
N SER A 521 4.67 4.89 4.01
CA SER A 521 5.71 4.35 4.90
C SER A 521 5.52 2.86 5.12
N ARG A 522 6.40 2.04 4.53
CA ARG A 522 6.38 0.58 4.68
C ARG A 522 7.28 0.17 5.84
N TRP A 523 6.73 -0.63 6.77
CA TRP A 523 7.42 -1.10 7.98
C TRP A 523 7.81 -0.01 8.98
N ASN A 524 7.38 1.23 8.76
CA ASN A 524 7.56 2.33 9.70
C ASN A 524 6.29 3.22 9.76
N ALA A 525 6.38 4.37 10.40
CA ALA A 525 5.26 5.24 10.69
C ALA A 525 5.00 6.27 9.59
N GLY A 526 3.75 6.68 9.39
CA GLY A 526 3.47 7.90 8.64
C GLY A 526 4.11 9.08 9.37
N ILE A 527 3.77 9.27 10.64
CA ILE A 527 4.47 10.22 11.53
C ILE A 527 5.05 9.45 12.71
N LYS A 528 6.37 9.51 12.85
CA LYS A 528 7.11 9.02 14.01
C LYS A 528 7.46 10.19 14.93
N VAL A 529 7.16 10.06 16.21
CA VAL A 529 7.54 11.00 17.27
C VAL A 529 8.53 10.29 18.17
N ALA A 530 9.78 10.74 18.15
CA ALA A 530 10.91 10.17 18.90
C ALA A 530 11.51 11.17 19.90
N SER A 531 10.73 12.19 20.25
CA SER A 531 11.12 13.33 21.08
C SER A 531 9.96 13.78 21.97
N ASN A 532 10.17 14.84 22.75
CA ASN A 532 9.31 15.22 23.85
C ASN A 532 8.63 16.58 23.66
N ASN A 533 7.55 16.80 24.42
CA ASN A 533 6.84 18.09 24.49
C ASN A 533 6.30 18.58 23.12
N ASN A 534 6.06 17.69 22.16
CA ASN A 534 5.57 18.07 20.83
C ASN A 534 4.05 18.12 20.78
N GLU A 535 3.52 18.93 19.85
CA GLU A 535 2.11 18.94 19.46
C GLU A 535 1.93 18.36 18.06
N ILE A 536 1.28 17.20 17.95
CA ILE A 536 0.90 16.61 16.66
C ILE A 536 -0.60 16.77 16.51
N LYS A 537 -1.05 17.60 15.56
CA LYS A 537 -2.47 17.93 15.44
C LYS A 537 -2.99 18.10 14.03
N ASN A 538 -4.27 17.81 13.81
CA ASN A 538 -4.95 18.04 12.52
C ASN A 538 -4.30 17.33 11.31
N ASN A 539 -3.65 16.17 11.53
CA ASN A 539 -3.04 15.40 10.45
C ASN A 539 -3.91 14.21 10.04
N ILE A 540 -3.85 13.82 8.76
CA ILE A 540 -4.47 12.61 8.23
C ILE A 540 -3.35 11.65 7.81
N VAL A 541 -3.29 10.48 8.42
CA VAL A 541 -2.19 9.53 8.27
C VAL A 541 -2.72 8.16 7.87
N TYR A 542 -2.37 7.68 6.67
CA TYR A 542 -3.01 6.52 6.05
C TYR A 542 -2.05 5.69 5.19
N LYS A 543 -2.37 4.39 5.01
CA LYS A 543 -1.58 3.44 4.20
C LYS A 543 -0.12 3.31 4.66
N ASN A 544 0.11 3.30 5.96
CA ASN A 544 1.41 3.06 6.58
C ASN A 544 1.36 1.79 7.47
N SER A 545 2.53 1.27 7.87
CA SER A 545 2.55 0.20 8.89
C SER A 545 2.15 0.74 10.26
N TYR A 546 2.62 1.91 10.64
CA TYR A 546 2.08 2.65 11.79
C TYR A 546 1.52 3.98 11.28
N GLY A 547 0.34 4.41 11.73
CA GLY A 547 -0.17 5.74 11.42
C GLY A 547 0.67 6.78 12.16
N LEU A 548 0.38 6.93 13.44
CA LEU A 548 1.13 7.74 14.39
C LEU A 548 1.89 6.81 15.35
N HIS A 549 3.22 6.91 15.41
CA HIS A 549 4.05 6.12 16.30
C HIS A 549 4.84 7.00 17.25
N LEU A 550 4.53 6.92 18.55
CA LEU A 550 5.32 7.51 19.62
C LEU A 550 6.29 6.43 20.12
N ASP A 551 7.59 6.70 20.02
CA ASP A 551 8.65 5.73 20.33
C ASP A 551 9.60 6.35 21.35
N GLU A 552 9.57 5.84 22.59
CA GLU A 552 10.32 6.39 23.73
C GLU A 552 10.04 7.89 24.00
N ALA A 553 8.83 8.35 23.65
CA ALA A 553 8.46 9.76 23.62
C ALA A 553 7.66 10.20 24.86
N LEU A 554 7.94 11.41 25.37
CA LEU A 554 7.36 11.94 26.61
C LEU A 554 6.61 13.26 26.42
N ASN A 555 5.56 13.47 27.21
CA ASN A 555 4.87 14.78 27.33
C ASN A 555 4.29 15.33 26.02
N ASN A 556 3.99 14.49 25.02
CA ASN A 556 3.46 14.96 23.74
C ASN A 556 1.93 15.09 23.78
N SER A 557 1.40 16.04 23.00
CA SER A 557 -0.03 16.21 22.75
C SER A 557 -0.37 15.73 21.35
N ILE A 558 -1.23 14.72 21.26
CA ILE A 558 -1.72 14.13 20.01
C ILE A 558 -3.20 14.46 19.90
N THR A 559 -3.56 15.44 19.07
CA THR A 559 -4.90 16.03 19.09
C THR A 559 -5.53 16.13 17.69
N ASN A 560 -6.77 15.68 17.54
CA ASN A 560 -7.53 15.83 16.28
C ASN A 560 -6.83 15.26 15.04
N ASN A 561 -6.13 14.13 15.17
CA ASN A 561 -5.53 13.43 14.05
C ASN A 561 -6.40 12.26 13.58
N THR A 562 -6.33 11.94 12.29
CA THR A 562 -6.99 10.79 11.67
C THR A 562 -5.95 9.77 11.23
N ALA A 563 -5.72 8.73 12.02
CA ALA A 563 -4.76 7.65 11.76
C ALA A 563 -5.46 6.37 11.24
N ASN A 564 -6.13 6.49 10.09
CA ASN A 564 -7.02 5.45 9.56
C ASN A 564 -6.35 4.59 8.48
N SER A 565 -6.80 3.34 8.31
CA SER A 565 -6.35 2.44 7.22
C SER A 565 -4.82 2.21 7.17
N ASN A 566 -4.22 2.03 8.35
CA ASN A 566 -2.84 1.61 8.56
C ASN A 566 -2.81 0.15 9.09
N ASP A 567 -1.63 -0.47 9.23
CA ASP A 567 -1.57 -1.73 9.98
C ASP A 567 -1.88 -1.49 11.48
N TYR A 568 -1.31 -0.43 12.04
CA TYR A 568 -1.56 0.08 13.40
C TYR A 568 -1.94 1.57 13.32
N GLY A 569 -3.00 2.00 14.01
CA GLY A 569 -3.45 3.41 13.99
C GLY A 569 -2.51 4.33 14.76
N ILE A 570 -2.75 4.49 16.06
CA ILE A 570 -1.92 5.26 17.00
C ILE A 570 -1.25 4.30 17.97
N TYR A 571 0.08 4.30 17.97
CA TYR A 571 0.88 3.35 18.72
C TYR A 571 1.84 4.09 19.66
N LEU A 572 1.76 3.81 20.95
CA LEU A 572 2.64 4.33 21.98
C LEU A 572 3.55 3.21 22.45
N HIS A 573 4.83 3.26 22.06
CA HIS A 573 5.86 2.31 22.41
C HIS A 573 6.80 2.93 23.44
N SER A 574 6.89 2.33 24.63
CA SER A 574 7.73 2.79 25.73
C SER A 574 7.62 4.29 26.02
N SER A 575 6.43 4.85 25.80
CA SER A 575 6.17 6.29 25.81
C SER A 575 5.26 6.65 26.98
N SER A 576 5.49 7.79 27.64
CA SER A 576 4.74 8.17 28.85
C SER A 576 4.42 9.65 28.95
N ASN A 577 3.45 9.98 29.79
CA ASN A 577 2.87 11.30 29.98
C ASN A 577 2.36 11.98 28.70
N ASN A 578 1.95 11.21 27.70
CA ASN A 578 1.37 11.74 26.47
C ASN A 578 -0.15 11.91 26.63
N THR A 579 -0.71 12.93 26.00
CA THR A 579 -2.15 13.22 25.99
C THR A 579 -2.73 13.01 24.60
N LEU A 580 -3.72 12.14 24.48
CA LEU A 580 -4.45 11.87 23.25
C LEU A 580 -5.88 12.39 23.40
N THR A 581 -6.31 13.28 22.50
CA THR A 581 -7.70 13.78 22.45
C THR A 581 -8.19 13.94 21.01
N TYR A 582 -9.48 13.71 20.76
CA TYR A 582 -10.15 13.91 19.47
C TYR A 582 -9.55 13.16 18.28
N ASN A 583 -8.77 12.10 18.50
CA ASN A 583 -8.18 11.35 17.41
C ASN A 583 -9.12 10.24 16.90
N SER A 584 -9.08 9.98 15.60
CA SER A 584 -9.73 8.84 14.94
C SER A 584 -8.67 7.82 14.51
N ALA A 585 -8.90 6.53 14.77
CA ALA A 585 -8.02 5.44 14.34
C ALA A 585 -8.82 4.25 13.80
N ASP A 586 -9.58 4.52 12.73
CA ASP A 586 -10.54 3.59 12.13
C ASP A 586 -9.93 2.69 11.05
N SER A 587 -10.54 1.52 10.89
CA SER A 587 -10.24 0.56 9.81
C SER A 587 -8.76 0.18 9.72
N ASN A 588 -8.06 0.18 10.87
CA ASN A 588 -6.70 -0.29 10.96
C ASN A 588 -6.67 -1.82 11.02
N ARG A 589 -5.68 -2.44 10.36
CA ARG A 589 -5.62 -3.89 10.18
C ARG A 589 -5.52 -4.64 11.51
N ASN A 590 -4.73 -4.13 12.45
CA ASN A 590 -4.46 -4.75 13.73
C ASN A 590 -5.24 -4.07 14.85
N CYS A 591 -4.77 -2.90 15.31
CA CYS A 591 -5.39 -2.15 16.40
C CYS A 591 -5.52 -0.66 16.07
N GLY A 592 -6.51 -0.02 16.69
CA GLY A 592 -6.75 1.42 16.55
C GLY A 592 -5.78 2.24 17.38
N ILE A 593 -5.92 2.21 18.70
CA ILE A 593 -5.04 2.93 19.64
C ILE A 593 -4.46 1.92 20.63
N LYS A 594 -3.13 1.90 20.79
CA LYS A 594 -2.46 0.92 21.65
C LYS A 594 -1.24 1.49 22.36
N THR A 595 -1.11 1.10 23.63
CA THR A 595 0.08 1.35 24.45
C THR A 595 0.84 0.06 24.73
N LEU A 596 2.16 0.07 24.56
CA LEU A 596 3.05 -1.05 24.86
C LEU A 596 4.28 -0.57 25.62
N GLY A 597 4.67 -1.29 26.67
CA GLY A 597 5.91 -1.03 27.39
C GLY A 597 6.25 -2.13 28.40
N THR A 598 7.52 -2.16 28.80
CA THR A 598 8.05 -3.07 29.82
C THR A 598 7.86 -2.53 31.24
N GLU A 599 8.00 -1.20 31.42
CA GLU A 599 7.90 -0.53 32.71
C GLU A 599 6.48 0.00 33.00
N LYS A 600 6.17 0.23 34.29
CA LYS A 600 4.88 0.80 34.70
C LYS A 600 4.69 2.22 34.16
N SER A 601 5.75 3.03 34.16
CA SER A 601 5.78 4.42 33.67
C SER A 601 5.32 4.52 32.22
N HIS A 602 5.65 3.55 31.36
CA HIS A 602 5.26 3.54 29.93
C HIS A 602 3.74 3.47 29.69
N TYR A 603 2.94 3.27 30.73
CA TYR A 603 1.48 3.26 30.66
C TYR A 603 0.85 4.52 31.29
N ASP A 604 1.65 5.45 31.80
CA ASP A 604 1.17 6.70 32.37
C ASP A 604 0.81 7.70 31.25
N ASN A 605 -0.21 7.40 30.46
CA ASN A 605 -0.70 8.25 29.38
C ASN A 605 -2.16 8.64 29.61
N ILE A 606 -2.56 9.79 29.09
CA ILE A 606 -3.94 10.27 29.14
C ILE A 606 -4.57 9.99 27.78
N VAL A 607 -5.41 8.96 27.70
CA VAL A 607 -6.23 8.67 26.50
C VAL A 607 -7.69 8.75 26.92
N ASP A 608 -8.33 9.87 26.59
CA ASP A 608 -9.72 10.10 26.99
C ASP A 608 -10.72 9.57 25.94
N THR A 609 -12.01 9.67 26.27
CA THR A 609 -13.11 9.15 25.45
C THR A 609 -13.42 10.00 24.22
N THR A 610 -12.71 11.10 23.99
CA THR A 610 -12.84 11.86 22.74
C THR A 610 -12.09 11.20 21.58
N ASN A 611 -11.23 10.22 21.88
CA ASN A 611 -10.60 9.38 20.87
C ASN A 611 -11.53 8.26 20.44
N GLU A 612 -11.64 8.05 19.13
CA GLU A 612 -12.53 7.08 18.52
C GLU A 612 -11.75 6.03 17.73
N VAL A 613 -12.23 4.79 17.81
CA VAL A 613 -11.80 3.67 16.97
C VAL A 613 -13.04 3.01 16.43
N ASN A 614 -13.15 2.93 15.11
CA ASN A 614 -14.32 2.47 14.36
C ASN A 614 -15.62 3.15 14.81
N GLY A 615 -15.55 4.48 15.02
CA GLY A 615 -16.69 5.33 15.43
C GLY A 615 -17.20 5.10 16.85
N LYS A 616 -16.40 4.50 17.74
CA LYS A 616 -16.73 4.38 19.18
C LYS A 616 -15.61 4.91 20.06
N PRO A 617 -15.95 5.44 21.25
CA PRO A 617 -14.96 5.97 22.19
C PRO A 617 -14.04 4.87 22.72
N VAL A 618 -12.76 5.19 22.88
CA VAL A 618 -11.77 4.33 23.54
C VAL A 618 -11.76 4.58 25.04
N TYR A 619 -11.57 3.52 25.82
CA TYR A 619 -11.44 3.62 27.27
C TYR A 619 -10.07 3.12 27.72
N TYR A 620 -9.32 4.00 28.39
CA TYR A 620 -7.99 3.72 28.91
C TYR A 620 -7.92 4.09 30.39
N TYR A 621 -7.59 3.10 31.22
CA TYR A 621 -7.42 3.31 32.65
C TYR A 621 -6.03 2.85 33.08
N PHE A 622 -5.27 3.79 33.63
CA PHE A 622 -3.95 3.54 34.22
C PHE A 622 -3.99 3.73 35.73
N ASP A 623 -3.43 2.77 36.45
CA ASP A 623 -3.22 2.78 37.92
C ASP A 623 -4.49 3.13 38.72
N LYS A 624 -5.66 2.73 38.22
CA LYS A 624 -6.94 2.97 38.89
C LYS A 624 -7.28 1.83 39.84
N GLN A 625 -7.92 2.21 40.94
CA GLN A 625 -8.37 1.27 41.97
C GLN A 625 -9.83 1.47 42.33
N ASN A 626 -10.50 0.38 42.71
CA ASN A 626 -11.86 0.39 43.26
C ASN A 626 -12.89 1.09 42.34
N GLN A 627 -12.82 0.83 41.04
CA GLN A 627 -13.72 1.43 40.04
C GLN A 627 -14.81 0.44 39.61
N VAL A 628 -15.97 0.96 39.26
CA VAL A 628 -17.04 0.21 38.59
C VAL A 628 -17.30 0.88 37.24
N LEU A 629 -16.98 0.18 36.17
CA LEU A 629 -17.23 0.58 34.79
C LEU A 629 -18.48 -0.16 34.32
N ASP A 630 -19.59 0.54 34.13
CA ASP A 630 -20.91 -0.03 33.86
C ASP A 630 -21.46 0.52 32.54
N GLY A 631 -21.91 -0.36 31.64
CA GLY A 631 -22.63 0.04 30.43
C GLY A 631 -21.76 0.74 29.38
N LEU A 632 -20.47 0.44 29.28
CA LEU A 632 -19.63 1.03 28.23
C LEU A 632 -20.05 0.49 26.85
N ASP A 633 -20.05 1.34 25.81
CA ASP A 633 -20.09 0.92 24.41
C ASP A 633 -18.80 1.37 23.73
N THR A 634 -17.93 0.41 23.41
CA THR A 634 -16.56 0.68 22.95
C THR A 634 -16.08 -0.39 21.98
N THR A 635 -15.02 -0.08 21.25
CA THR A 635 -14.22 -1.02 20.47
C THR A 635 -12.99 -1.53 21.22
N HIS A 636 -12.55 -0.81 22.26
CA HIS A 636 -11.35 -1.13 23.04
C HIS A 636 -11.44 -0.64 24.50
N LEU A 637 -11.06 -1.51 25.42
CA LEU A 637 -10.88 -1.18 26.84
C LEU A 637 -9.53 -1.68 27.34
N THR A 638 -8.67 -0.77 27.79
CA THR A 638 -7.42 -1.10 28.49
C THR A 638 -7.51 -0.78 29.97
N LEU A 639 -7.20 -1.77 30.80
CA LEU A 639 -6.90 -1.64 32.22
C LEU A 639 -5.41 -1.92 32.42
N ALA A 640 -4.60 -0.89 32.57
CA ALA A 640 -3.17 -0.98 32.81
C ALA A 640 -2.85 -0.71 34.29
N TYR A 641 -2.17 -1.66 34.95
CA TYR A 641 -1.81 -1.59 36.37
C TYR A 641 -2.98 -1.28 37.31
N CYS A 642 -4.19 -1.69 36.93
CA CYS A 642 -5.41 -1.44 37.69
C CYS A 642 -5.71 -2.59 38.67
N SER A 643 -6.38 -2.26 39.77
CA SER A 643 -6.83 -3.29 40.71
C SER A 643 -8.21 -3.01 41.30
N ASN A 644 -8.93 -4.08 41.68
CA ASN A 644 -10.30 -3.98 42.20
C ASN A 644 -11.24 -3.20 41.26
N VAL A 645 -11.05 -3.32 39.94
CA VAL A 645 -11.95 -2.74 38.94
C VAL A 645 -12.98 -3.78 38.53
N THR A 646 -14.26 -3.40 38.52
CA THR A 646 -15.34 -4.21 37.94
C THR A 646 -15.79 -3.61 36.62
N VAL A 647 -15.68 -4.36 35.53
CA VAL A 647 -16.23 -4.00 34.21
C VAL A 647 -17.49 -4.82 34.00
N LYS A 648 -18.64 -4.16 33.84
CA LYS A 648 -19.91 -4.85 33.68
C LYS A 648 -20.87 -4.25 32.66
N LYS A 649 -21.77 -5.11 32.16
CA LYS A 649 -22.87 -4.75 31.23
C LYS A 649 -22.41 -3.95 30.01
N SER A 650 -21.15 -4.10 29.64
CA SER A 650 -20.53 -3.33 28.57
C SER A 650 -20.55 -4.11 27.26
N ASN A 651 -20.63 -3.39 26.15
CA ASN A 651 -20.54 -3.89 24.80
C ASN A 651 -19.18 -3.51 24.20
N VAL A 652 -18.31 -4.50 24.01
CA VAL A 652 -16.96 -4.34 23.43
C VAL A 652 -16.92 -5.05 22.09
N SER A 653 -17.03 -4.29 21.01
CA SER A 653 -17.24 -4.87 19.67
C SER A 653 -16.58 -4.09 18.55
N ASN A 654 -16.26 -4.75 17.44
CA ASN A 654 -15.66 -4.14 16.25
C ASN A 654 -14.29 -3.50 16.51
N GLY A 655 -13.49 -4.03 17.43
CA GLY A 655 -12.13 -3.55 17.68
C GLY A 655 -11.21 -4.59 18.31
N ASP A 656 -10.53 -4.21 19.38
CA ASP A 656 -9.42 -4.96 19.97
C ASP A 656 -9.82 -5.82 21.19
N GLY A 657 -11.01 -5.61 21.75
CA GLY A 657 -11.47 -6.30 22.96
C GLY A 657 -11.01 -5.64 24.26
N ILE A 658 -10.91 -6.45 25.33
CA ILE A 658 -10.52 -6.00 26.68
C ILE A 658 -9.09 -6.47 27.00
N TYR A 659 -8.22 -5.53 27.38
CA TYR A 659 -6.81 -5.79 27.68
C TYR A 659 -6.47 -5.44 29.14
N LEU A 660 -6.08 -6.43 29.94
CA LEU A 660 -5.72 -6.24 31.36
C LEU A 660 -4.19 -6.30 31.50
N ARG A 661 -3.46 -5.20 31.36
CA ARG A 661 -1.99 -5.20 31.49
C ARG A 661 -1.56 -5.10 32.95
N ALA A 662 -0.90 -6.13 33.48
CA ALA A 662 -0.38 -6.14 34.85
C ALA A 662 -1.44 -5.70 35.88
N SER A 663 -2.69 -6.06 35.60
CA SER A 663 -3.86 -5.62 36.35
C SER A 663 -4.42 -6.81 37.12
N SER A 664 -4.53 -6.67 38.44
CA SER A 664 -4.88 -7.78 39.34
C SER A 664 -6.11 -7.51 40.19
N ASN A 665 -6.80 -8.57 40.60
CA ASN A 665 -8.01 -8.49 41.44
C ASN A 665 -9.18 -7.75 40.76
N ASN A 666 -9.28 -7.83 39.43
CA ASN A 666 -10.36 -7.22 38.67
C ASN A 666 -11.45 -8.24 38.33
N THR A 667 -12.66 -7.75 38.12
CA THR A 667 -13.83 -8.56 37.73
C THR A 667 -14.38 -8.08 36.41
N ILE A 668 -14.43 -8.97 35.41
CA ILE A 668 -15.06 -8.71 34.11
C ILE A 668 -16.34 -9.53 34.07
N THR A 669 -17.51 -8.89 34.13
CA THR A 669 -18.78 -9.63 34.25
C THR A 669 -19.95 -9.08 33.46
N GLU A 670 -20.85 -9.93 32.97
CA GLU A 670 -22.08 -9.51 32.26
C GLU A 670 -21.80 -8.68 30.99
N ASN A 671 -20.62 -8.82 30.37
CA ASN A 671 -20.26 -8.06 29.16
C ASN A 671 -20.53 -8.87 27.89
N LYS A 672 -20.79 -8.15 26.79
CA LYS A 672 -20.81 -8.68 25.43
C LYS A 672 -19.55 -8.26 24.70
N ILE A 673 -18.67 -9.20 24.38
CA ILE A 673 -17.34 -8.98 23.82
C ILE A 673 -17.25 -9.73 22.50
N CYS A 674 -17.76 -9.11 21.44
CA CYS A 674 -18.01 -9.82 20.19
C CYS A 674 -17.58 -9.05 18.94
N ASN A 675 -17.30 -9.77 17.85
CA ASN A 675 -16.93 -9.18 16.55
C ASN A 675 -15.66 -8.32 16.60
N ASN A 676 -14.71 -8.65 17.48
CA ASN A 676 -13.43 -7.94 17.54
C ASN A 676 -12.47 -8.48 16.48
N SER A 677 -11.71 -7.58 15.83
CA SER A 677 -10.63 -7.90 14.89
C SER A 677 -9.45 -8.60 15.57
N TRP A 678 -9.38 -8.51 16.89
CA TRP A 678 -8.37 -9.20 17.69
C TRP A 678 -8.97 -10.28 18.61
N LYS A 679 -8.53 -10.32 19.87
CA LYS A 679 -8.98 -11.27 20.90
C LYS A 679 -10.15 -10.69 21.69
N GLY A 680 -10.90 -11.53 22.40
CA GLY A 680 -11.97 -11.04 23.28
C GLY A 680 -11.43 -10.41 24.57
N ILE A 681 -10.83 -11.22 25.45
CA ILE A 681 -10.20 -10.78 26.69
C ILE A 681 -8.75 -11.27 26.75
N VAL A 682 -7.83 -10.38 27.12
CA VAL A 682 -6.40 -10.65 27.18
C VAL A 682 -5.85 -10.44 28.59
N LEU A 683 -5.20 -11.47 29.11
CA LEU A 683 -4.60 -11.58 30.45
C LEU A 683 -3.08 -11.83 30.35
N PRO A 684 -2.28 -10.82 29.93
CA PRO A 684 -0.82 -10.92 29.84
C PRO A 684 -0.18 -11.13 31.21
N ASP A 685 1.13 -11.37 31.23
CA ASP A 685 1.91 -11.59 32.46
C ASP A 685 1.63 -10.54 33.55
N PHE A 686 1.68 -11.00 34.79
CA PHE A 686 1.42 -10.23 36.02
C PHE A 686 -0.03 -9.79 36.24
N SER A 687 -0.97 -10.21 35.40
CA SER A 687 -2.40 -9.87 35.52
C SER A 687 -3.16 -10.93 36.32
N ASN A 688 -2.75 -11.13 37.58
CA ASN A 688 -3.17 -12.26 38.39
C ASN A 688 -4.47 -12.01 39.16
N ASN A 689 -5.10 -13.07 39.67
CA ASN A 689 -6.26 -12.99 40.58
C ASN A 689 -7.49 -12.30 39.97
N ASN A 690 -7.66 -12.33 38.64
CA ASN A 690 -8.83 -11.75 37.99
C ASN A 690 -9.97 -12.78 37.89
N THR A 691 -11.21 -12.27 37.93
CA THR A 691 -12.43 -13.06 37.72
C THR A 691 -13.08 -12.64 36.41
N ILE A 692 -13.29 -13.59 35.49
CA ILE A 692 -14.04 -13.39 34.26
C ILE A 692 -15.31 -14.24 34.38
N GLU A 693 -16.47 -13.60 34.55
CA GLU A 693 -17.71 -14.34 34.80
C GLU A 693 -18.95 -13.83 34.07
N ASN A 694 -19.84 -14.72 33.63
CA ASN A 694 -21.13 -14.35 33.02
C ASN A 694 -21.01 -13.47 31.76
N ASN A 695 -19.93 -13.59 30.98
CA ASN A 695 -19.74 -12.82 29.73
C ASN A 695 -20.16 -13.64 28.50
N GLU A 696 -20.57 -12.93 27.44
CA GLU A 696 -20.71 -13.47 26.09
C GLU A 696 -19.50 -13.03 25.25
N ILE A 697 -18.67 -13.98 24.82
CA ILE A 697 -17.40 -13.72 24.12
C ILE A 697 -17.41 -14.48 22.80
N CYS A 698 -17.90 -13.85 21.74
CA CYS A 698 -18.15 -14.57 20.49
C CYS A 698 -17.72 -13.83 19.22
N GLU A 699 -17.44 -14.60 18.16
CA GLU A 699 -17.16 -14.05 16.82
C GLU A 699 -15.92 -13.13 16.78
N ASN A 700 -14.97 -13.30 17.70
CA ASN A 700 -13.70 -12.59 17.65
C ASN A 700 -12.75 -13.30 16.67
N GLN A 701 -11.95 -12.54 15.91
CA GLN A 701 -11.09 -13.11 14.86
C GLN A 701 -9.96 -13.97 15.43
N GLN A 702 -9.55 -13.74 16.68
CA GLN A 702 -8.58 -14.56 17.41
C GLN A 702 -9.23 -15.28 18.60
N GLU A 703 -8.49 -15.55 19.68
CA GLU A 703 -9.00 -16.27 20.85
C GLU A 703 -10.09 -15.49 21.60
N GLY A 704 -11.06 -16.20 22.17
CA GLY A 704 -12.05 -15.61 23.07
C GLY A 704 -11.38 -15.08 24.34
N ILE A 705 -10.63 -15.94 25.03
CA ILE A 705 -9.80 -15.57 26.20
C ILE A 705 -8.38 -16.07 25.99
N TYR A 706 -7.40 -15.18 26.20
CA TYR A 706 -5.98 -15.48 26.02
C TYR A 706 -5.13 -14.95 27.17
N GLY A 707 -4.12 -15.68 27.63
CA GLY A 707 -3.21 -15.14 28.63
C GLY A 707 -2.19 -16.10 29.23
N PHE A 708 -1.27 -15.54 30.02
CA PHE A 708 -0.22 -16.26 30.75
C PHE A 708 -0.20 -15.91 32.25
N SER A 709 -1.10 -15.03 32.70
CA SER A 709 -1.24 -14.71 34.12
C SER A 709 -1.82 -15.85 34.97
N ASN A 710 -1.52 -15.83 36.26
CA ASN A 710 -1.80 -16.91 37.21
C ASN A 710 -3.00 -16.61 38.13
N ASN A 711 -3.52 -17.64 38.79
CA ASN A 711 -4.54 -17.56 39.83
C ASN A 711 -5.86 -16.91 39.35
N ASN A 712 -6.21 -17.06 38.07
CA ASN A 712 -7.44 -16.46 37.54
C ASN A 712 -8.64 -17.42 37.68
N THR A 713 -9.84 -16.85 37.72
CA THR A 713 -11.09 -17.62 37.72
C THR A 713 -11.93 -17.25 36.50
N ILE A 714 -12.23 -18.22 35.64
CA ILE A 714 -13.06 -18.06 34.45
C ILE A 714 -14.30 -18.93 34.63
N LYS A 715 -15.47 -18.31 34.81
CA LYS A 715 -16.69 -19.07 35.11
C LYS A 715 -17.96 -18.57 34.45
N ASN A 716 -18.90 -19.46 34.15
CA ASN A 716 -20.23 -19.08 33.64
C ASN A 716 -20.22 -18.27 32.34
N ASN A 717 -19.16 -18.33 31.52
CA ASN A 717 -19.08 -17.58 30.27
C ASN A 717 -19.62 -18.39 29.08
N LYS A 718 -20.18 -17.70 28.10
CA LYS A 718 -20.51 -18.24 26.77
C LYS A 718 -19.43 -17.80 25.79
N ILE A 719 -18.67 -18.74 25.25
CA ILE A 719 -17.51 -18.47 24.40
C ILE A 719 -17.69 -19.21 23.07
N CYS A 720 -17.90 -18.48 21.98
CA CYS A 720 -18.33 -19.12 20.74
C CYS A 720 -17.80 -18.52 19.43
N LYS A 721 -17.59 -19.35 18.41
CA LYS A 721 -17.21 -18.90 17.06
C LYS A 721 -15.95 -18.02 16.99
N ASN A 722 -15.03 -18.17 17.93
CA ASN A 722 -13.73 -17.52 17.91
C ASN A 722 -12.70 -18.38 17.14
N SER A 723 -11.46 -17.91 16.96
CA SER A 723 -10.40 -18.78 16.40
C SER A 723 -10.10 -19.97 17.32
N ARG A 724 -10.11 -19.75 18.64
CA ARG A 724 -10.09 -20.74 19.72
C ARG A 724 -10.91 -20.18 20.89
N GLY A 725 -11.45 -21.05 21.74
CA GLY A 725 -12.24 -20.61 22.89
C GLY A 725 -11.39 -19.93 23.96
N ILE A 726 -10.66 -20.74 24.74
CA ILE A 726 -9.77 -20.31 25.82
C ILE A 726 -8.37 -20.85 25.54
N TYR A 727 -7.35 -19.99 25.61
CA TYR A 727 -5.95 -20.39 25.49
C TYR A 727 -5.11 -19.75 26.59
N LEU A 728 -4.59 -20.56 27.51
CA LEU A 728 -3.86 -20.08 28.69
C LEU A 728 -2.55 -20.81 28.91
N GLY A 729 -1.48 -20.09 29.24
CA GLY A 729 -0.23 -20.63 29.77
C GLY A 729 -0.10 -20.38 31.27
N SER A 730 -1.19 -20.55 32.01
CA SER A 730 -1.36 -20.07 33.38
C SER A 730 -1.11 -21.14 34.45
N LEU A 731 -0.79 -20.71 35.66
CA LEU A 731 -0.73 -21.53 36.87
C LEU A 731 -1.95 -21.27 37.77
N ASN A 732 -2.44 -22.31 38.46
CA ASN A 732 -3.52 -22.21 39.45
C ASN A 732 -4.81 -21.53 38.94
N THR A 733 -5.13 -21.67 37.67
CA THR A 733 -6.35 -21.08 37.08
C THR A 733 -7.52 -22.05 37.21
N VAL A 734 -8.68 -21.51 37.61
CA VAL A 734 -9.95 -22.24 37.69
C VAL A 734 -10.82 -21.88 36.48
N ILE A 735 -11.15 -22.87 35.66
CA ILE A 735 -12.06 -22.75 34.51
C ILE A 735 -13.30 -23.59 34.82
N THR A 736 -14.44 -22.96 35.11
CA THR A 736 -15.63 -23.71 35.53
C THR A 736 -16.97 -23.25 35.00
N ASN A 737 -17.86 -24.19 34.68
CA ASN A 737 -19.23 -23.89 34.27
C ASN A 737 -19.34 -22.97 33.04
N ASN A 738 -18.38 -23.04 32.11
CA ASN A 738 -18.41 -22.28 30.86
C ASN A 738 -19.03 -23.11 29.73
N GLN A 739 -19.67 -22.44 28.78
CA GLN A 739 -20.15 -23.00 27.52
C GLN A 739 -19.20 -22.57 26.38
N ILE A 740 -18.43 -23.50 25.83
CA ILE A 740 -17.44 -23.23 24.77
C ILE A 740 -17.86 -23.96 23.50
N ARG A 741 -18.37 -23.23 22.50
CA ARG A 741 -18.99 -23.84 21.31
C ARG A 741 -18.50 -23.31 19.97
N ASP A 742 -18.45 -24.18 18.97
CA ASP A 742 -18.30 -23.81 17.55
C ASP A 742 -17.06 -22.96 17.22
N ASN A 743 -15.97 -23.09 17.98
CA ASN A 743 -14.74 -22.36 17.67
C ASN A 743 -13.98 -23.02 16.52
N LYS A 744 -13.29 -22.22 15.70
CA LYS A 744 -12.56 -22.69 14.51
C LYS A 744 -11.36 -23.59 14.83
N GLY A 745 -10.93 -23.61 16.09
CA GLY A 745 -9.82 -24.39 16.64
C GLY A 745 -10.23 -25.06 17.95
N GLY A 746 -9.31 -25.16 18.92
CA GLY A 746 -9.57 -25.81 20.21
C GLY A 746 -10.57 -25.07 21.11
N GLY A 747 -11.24 -25.83 21.98
CA GLY A 747 -12.16 -25.30 22.98
C GLY A 747 -11.42 -24.64 24.15
N ILE A 748 -10.80 -25.45 24.99
CA ILE A 748 -9.97 -25.02 26.13
C ILE A 748 -8.56 -25.56 25.93
N CYS A 749 -7.56 -24.70 25.82
CA CYS A 749 -6.15 -25.06 25.78
C CYS A 749 -5.43 -24.46 26.99
N VAL A 750 -4.81 -25.30 27.82
CA VAL A 750 -4.12 -24.87 29.04
C VAL A 750 -2.72 -25.49 29.09
N GLY A 751 -1.72 -24.65 29.38
CA GLY A 751 -0.39 -25.05 29.82
C GLY A 751 -0.17 -24.71 31.30
N GLY A 752 1.01 -25.05 31.84
CA GLY A 752 1.39 -24.67 33.20
C GLY A 752 1.17 -25.77 34.25
N PHE A 753 0.80 -25.40 35.48
CA PHE A 753 0.68 -26.34 36.60
C PHE A 753 -0.55 -26.02 37.47
N SER A 754 -1.12 -27.06 38.07
CA SER A 754 -2.11 -26.93 39.14
C SER A 754 -3.41 -26.21 38.74
N ASN A 755 -3.82 -26.35 37.48
CA ASN A 755 -5.07 -25.79 36.98
C ASN A 755 -6.28 -26.68 37.32
N THR A 756 -7.48 -26.10 37.39
CA THR A 756 -8.74 -26.83 37.60
C THR A 756 -9.71 -26.51 36.46
N ILE A 757 -10.10 -27.53 35.69
CA ILE A 757 -11.06 -27.43 34.59
C ILE A 757 -12.27 -28.28 34.98
N THR A 758 -13.38 -27.64 35.36
CA THR A 758 -14.53 -28.40 35.89
C THR A 758 -15.91 -27.92 35.47
N LYS A 759 -16.84 -28.83 35.19
CA LYS A 759 -18.24 -28.51 34.84
C LYS A 759 -18.41 -27.70 33.55
N ASN A 760 -17.43 -27.70 32.65
CA ASN A 760 -17.55 -26.97 31.38
C ASN A 760 -18.27 -27.83 30.33
N GLU A 761 -19.02 -27.17 29.44
CA GLU A 761 -19.61 -27.77 28.26
C GLU A 761 -18.83 -27.32 27.02
N ILE A 762 -18.19 -28.26 26.33
CA ILE A 762 -17.33 -28.01 25.17
C ILE A 762 -17.89 -28.77 23.96
N ASP A 763 -18.46 -28.05 23.00
CA ASP A 763 -19.25 -28.60 21.91
C ASP A 763 -18.83 -28.06 20.53
N GLY A 764 -18.63 -28.93 19.54
CA GLY A 764 -18.53 -28.49 18.13
C GLY A 764 -17.26 -27.72 17.76
N ASN A 765 -16.17 -27.85 18.52
CA ASN A 765 -14.92 -27.11 18.23
C ASN A 765 -14.03 -27.88 17.26
N ASN A 766 -13.47 -27.20 16.26
CA ASN A 766 -12.63 -27.80 15.21
C ASN A 766 -11.16 -27.99 15.68
N GLY A 767 -11.00 -28.61 16.85
CA GLY A 767 -9.75 -28.90 17.53
C GLY A 767 -10.00 -29.82 18.72
N GLY A 768 -9.07 -29.91 19.67
CA GLY A 768 -9.36 -30.62 20.93
C GLY A 768 -10.35 -29.83 21.79
N GLY A 769 -11.28 -30.53 22.43
CA GLY A 769 -12.24 -29.95 23.37
C GLY A 769 -11.50 -29.37 24.57
N ILE A 770 -10.77 -30.22 25.29
CA ILE A 770 -9.81 -29.81 26.32
C ILE A 770 -8.42 -30.27 25.90
N CYS A 771 -7.46 -29.35 25.81
CA CYS A 771 -6.07 -29.61 25.46
C CYS A 771 -5.15 -29.18 26.59
N LEU A 772 -4.30 -30.10 27.06
CA LEU A 772 -3.18 -29.82 27.96
C LEU A 772 -1.86 -29.90 27.19
N TYR A 773 -1.06 -28.83 27.26
CA TYR A 773 0.27 -28.79 26.65
C TYR A 773 1.33 -28.51 27.70
N SER A 774 2.18 -29.51 27.97
CA SER A 774 3.15 -29.45 29.07
C SER A 774 2.51 -28.99 30.39
N SER A 775 1.27 -29.46 30.65
CA SER A 775 0.51 -29.10 31.85
C SER A 775 0.50 -30.23 32.85
N ASN A 776 0.91 -29.97 34.09
CA ASN A 776 0.97 -30.99 35.13
C ASN A 776 0.07 -30.64 36.33
N LEU A 777 -0.26 -31.64 37.15
CA LEU A 777 -1.07 -31.44 38.36
C LEU A 777 -2.43 -30.78 38.10
N THR A 778 -2.96 -30.92 36.87
CA THR A 778 -4.23 -30.34 36.46
C THR A 778 -5.38 -31.31 36.77
N GLU A 779 -6.46 -30.78 37.32
CA GLU A 779 -7.70 -31.50 37.56
C GLU A 779 -8.70 -31.21 36.45
N ILE A 780 -9.13 -32.24 35.73
CA ILE A 780 -10.18 -32.16 34.71
C ILE A 780 -11.36 -32.99 35.21
N THR A 781 -12.42 -32.34 35.69
CA THR A 781 -13.54 -33.06 36.30
C THR A 781 -14.92 -32.59 35.87
N ASN A 782 -15.89 -33.50 35.75
CA ASN A 782 -17.29 -33.15 35.47
C ASN A 782 -17.50 -32.35 34.17
N ASN A 783 -16.60 -32.43 33.18
CA ASN A 783 -16.76 -31.70 31.92
C ASN A 783 -17.51 -32.54 30.88
N SER A 784 -18.23 -31.88 29.98
CA SER A 784 -18.84 -32.50 28.80
C SER A 784 -18.09 -32.06 27.56
N CYS A 785 -17.45 -32.99 26.85
CA CYS A 785 -16.73 -32.74 25.60
C CYS A 785 -17.40 -33.51 24.45
N LYS A 786 -18.07 -32.81 23.54
CA LYS A 786 -18.80 -33.45 22.44
C LYS A 786 -18.59 -32.78 21.08
N ASN A 787 -18.67 -33.56 20.00
CA ASN A 787 -18.56 -33.07 18.62
C ASN A 787 -17.27 -32.26 18.32
N ASN A 788 -16.18 -32.51 19.04
CA ASN A 788 -14.88 -31.88 18.76
C ASN A 788 -13.99 -32.81 17.92
N SER A 789 -12.88 -32.31 17.39
CA SER A 789 -11.91 -33.17 16.69
C SER A 789 -11.33 -34.23 17.63
N CYS A 790 -10.93 -33.84 18.84
CA CYS A 790 -10.61 -34.75 19.94
C CYS A 790 -11.38 -34.31 21.18
N GLY A 791 -11.81 -35.23 22.04
CA GLY A 791 -12.48 -34.85 23.29
C GLY A 791 -11.52 -34.18 24.26
N ILE A 792 -10.55 -34.96 24.75
CA ILE A 792 -9.50 -34.52 25.67
C ILE A 792 -8.13 -34.90 25.10
N TYR A 793 -7.21 -33.95 25.02
CA TYR A 793 -5.86 -34.14 24.47
C TYR A 793 -4.78 -33.73 25.48
N LEU A 794 -3.84 -34.62 25.76
CA LEU A 794 -2.70 -34.37 26.65
C LEU A 794 -1.39 -34.59 25.89
N TYR A 795 -0.61 -33.52 25.72
CA TYR A 795 0.73 -33.57 25.15
C TYR A 795 1.77 -33.23 26.22
N ALA A 796 2.74 -34.13 26.42
CA ALA A 796 3.83 -33.96 27.39
C ALA A 796 3.34 -33.56 28.80
N SER A 797 2.17 -34.04 29.20
CA SER A 797 1.41 -33.58 30.37
C SER A 797 1.23 -34.74 31.34
N SER A 798 1.70 -34.58 32.58
CA SER A 798 1.86 -35.68 33.55
C SER A 798 1.29 -35.33 34.92
N ASN A 799 0.99 -36.34 35.74
CA ASN A 799 0.44 -36.17 37.09
C ASN A 799 -0.90 -35.40 37.12
N ASN A 800 -1.71 -35.50 36.06
CA ASN A 800 -3.04 -34.91 36.01
C ASN A 800 -4.10 -35.92 36.47
N THR A 801 -5.27 -35.43 36.90
CA THR A 801 -6.42 -36.27 37.28
C THR A 801 -7.61 -35.95 36.41
N LEU A 802 -8.13 -36.96 35.72
CA LEU A 802 -9.29 -36.88 34.84
C LEU A 802 -10.39 -37.79 35.40
N THR A 803 -11.47 -37.21 35.93
CA THR A 803 -12.57 -38.00 36.48
C THR A 803 -13.94 -37.36 36.28
N ASN A 804 -14.99 -38.17 36.15
CA ASN A 804 -16.36 -37.72 35.92
C ASN A 804 -16.57 -36.93 34.62
N ASN A 805 -15.72 -37.08 33.60
CA ASN A 805 -15.91 -36.38 32.33
C ASN A 805 -16.75 -37.22 31.36
N SER A 806 -17.67 -36.57 30.66
CA SER A 806 -18.48 -37.17 29.60
C SER A 806 -17.93 -36.75 28.24
N VAL A 807 -17.37 -37.70 27.49
CA VAL A 807 -16.63 -37.47 26.26
C VAL A 807 -17.26 -38.27 25.13
N ASN A 808 -18.02 -37.59 24.27
CA ASN A 808 -18.92 -38.24 23.31
C ASN A 808 -18.78 -37.68 21.89
N LEU A 809 -18.93 -38.52 20.88
CA LEU A 809 -19.08 -38.10 19.48
C LEU A 809 -17.91 -37.22 18.97
N ASN A 810 -16.70 -37.43 19.48
CA ASN A 810 -15.51 -36.74 18.98
C ASN A 810 -14.87 -37.54 17.84
N ASN A 811 -14.35 -36.83 16.83
CA ASN A 811 -14.10 -37.42 15.50
C ASN A 811 -12.83 -38.28 15.40
N ILE A 812 -11.78 -37.96 16.17
CA ILE A 812 -10.47 -38.63 16.08
C ILE A 812 -10.29 -39.58 17.26
N TYR A 813 -10.22 -39.04 18.48
CA TYR A 813 -10.15 -39.80 19.74
C TYR A 813 -11.00 -39.14 20.82
N GLY A 814 -11.62 -39.95 21.68
CA GLY A 814 -12.23 -39.48 22.93
C GLY A 814 -11.16 -38.85 23.82
N ILE A 815 -10.14 -39.63 24.17
CA ILE A 815 -8.93 -39.15 24.86
C ILE A 815 -7.67 -39.51 24.07
N TRP A 816 -6.79 -38.53 23.87
CA TRP A 816 -5.51 -38.72 23.18
C TRP A 816 -4.36 -38.25 24.07
N MET A 817 -3.44 -39.15 24.41
CA MET A 817 -2.30 -38.87 25.29
C MET A 817 -0.98 -39.20 24.61
N TYR A 818 -0.16 -38.18 24.35
CA TYR A 818 1.15 -38.30 23.71
C TYR A 818 2.27 -37.83 24.62
N SER A 819 3.22 -38.73 24.90
CA SER A 819 4.37 -38.46 25.78
C SER A 819 3.96 -38.01 27.19
N SER A 820 2.79 -38.46 27.64
CA SER A 820 2.14 -38.08 28.89
C SER A 820 2.13 -39.29 29.84
N SER A 821 2.52 -39.14 31.10
CA SER A 821 2.61 -40.28 32.04
C SER A 821 2.09 -39.93 33.43
N THR A 822 1.80 -40.96 34.24
CA THR A 822 1.36 -40.81 35.63
C THR A 822 0.07 -39.99 35.76
N ASN A 823 -0.75 -39.91 34.71
CA ASN A 823 -2.08 -39.33 34.81
C ASN A 823 -3.05 -40.37 35.35
N TYR A 824 -3.99 -39.96 36.19
CA TYR A 824 -5.07 -40.79 36.73
C TYR A 824 -6.34 -40.55 35.91
N ILE A 825 -6.85 -41.59 35.25
CA ILE A 825 -8.04 -41.53 34.40
C ILE A 825 -9.01 -42.59 34.88
N TYR A 826 -10.05 -42.17 35.62
CA TYR A 826 -11.06 -43.09 36.16
C TYR A 826 -12.42 -42.40 36.26
N ASN A 827 -13.49 -43.18 36.22
CA ASN A 827 -14.88 -42.72 36.26
C ASN A 827 -15.27 -41.75 35.13
N ASN A 828 -14.72 -41.93 33.93
CA ASN A 828 -15.09 -41.14 32.76
C ASN A 828 -15.99 -41.95 31.82
N TYR A 829 -16.78 -41.25 31.00
CA TYR A 829 -17.66 -41.83 30.01
C TYR A 829 -17.10 -41.56 28.62
N PHE A 830 -16.61 -42.60 27.94
CA PHE A 830 -16.09 -42.50 26.58
C PHE A 830 -17.04 -43.18 25.60
N ASN A 831 -17.64 -42.37 24.69
CA ASN A 831 -18.46 -42.85 23.60
C ASN A 831 -18.11 -42.15 22.27
N ASN A 832 -17.05 -42.63 21.63
CA ASN A 832 -16.45 -42.06 20.42
C ASN A 832 -16.04 -43.20 19.49
N THR A 833 -15.83 -42.89 18.20
CA THR A 833 -15.39 -43.89 17.22
C THR A 833 -14.08 -44.57 17.63
N ASN A 834 -13.13 -43.80 18.16
CA ASN A 834 -11.98 -44.33 18.88
C ASN A 834 -11.98 -43.72 20.28
N ASN A 835 -12.12 -44.53 21.34
CA ASN A 835 -12.26 -43.95 22.68
C ASN A 835 -10.93 -43.46 23.27
N ALA A 836 -9.82 -44.17 23.08
CA ALA A 836 -8.53 -43.78 23.63
C ALA A 836 -7.34 -44.04 22.70
N TRP A 837 -6.30 -43.22 22.84
CA TRP A 837 -4.94 -43.49 22.41
C TRP A 837 -3.94 -43.04 23.48
N ASP A 838 -3.03 -43.94 23.87
CA ASP A 838 -2.07 -43.71 24.95
C ASP A 838 -0.75 -44.46 24.69
N ASN A 839 0.34 -43.69 24.50
CA ASN A 839 1.70 -44.21 24.37
C ASN A 839 2.56 -44.09 25.65
N GLY A 840 1.98 -43.62 26.75
CA GLY A 840 2.68 -43.37 28.00
C GLY A 840 2.48 -44.47 29.05
N LYS A 841 2.84 -44.15 30.30
CA LYS A 841 2.58 -44.97 31.49
C LYS A 841 1.54 -44.27 32.36
N ASN A 842 0.28 -44.33 31.95
CA ASN A 842 -0.84 -43.73 32.68
C ASN A 842 -1.60 -44.77 33.51
N ILE A 843 -2.42 -44.28 34.43
CA ILE A 843 -3.15 -45.09 35.42
C ILE A 843 -4.63 -44.97 35.12
N TRP A 844 -5.22 -46.06 34.63
CA TRP A 844 -6.61 -46.11 34.16
C TRP A 844 -7.61 -46.59 35.22
N ASN A 845 -7.13 -46.86 36.43
CA ASN A 845 -7.92 -47.47 37.50
C ASN A 845 -7.51 -46.91 38.85
N ILE A 846 -8.47 -46.84 39.76
CA ILE A 846 -8.21 -46.74 41.20
C ILE A 846 -8.67 -48.01 41.91
N THR A 847 -8.33 -48.14 43.20
CA THR A 847 -8.92 -49.19 44.03
C THR A 847 -10.44 -49.07 44.02
N LYS A 848 -11.14 -50.20 43.81
CA LYS A 848 -12.61 -50.28 43.91
C LYS A 848 -13.10 -49.59 45.18
N THR A 849 -13.81 -48.49 45.00
CA THR A 849 -14.24 -47.61 46.09
C THR A 849 -15.76 -47.46 46.03
N PRO A 850 -16.49 -47.67 47.14
CA PRO A 850 -17.93 -47.42 47.19
C PRO A 850 -18.27 -45.97 46.80
N GLY A 851 -19.21 -45.79 45.86
CA GLY A 851 -19.63 -44.48 45.37
C GLY A 851 -20.32 -44.56 44.00
N THR A 852 -21.27 -43.65 43.74
CA THR A 852 -21.99 -43.64 42.47
C THR A 852 -21.06 -43.26 41.31
N ASN A 853 -20.88 -44.18 40.35
CA ASN A 853 -20.08 -43.95 39.17
C ASN A 853 -20.83 -43.18 38.07
N ILE A 854 -20.13 -42.81 36.99
CA ILE A 854 -20.66 -41.94 35.93
C ILE A 854 -21.83 -42.57 35.14
N ILE A 855 -22.05 -43.88 35.22
CA ILE A 855 -23.20 -44.56 34.61
C ILE A 855 -24.29 -44.94 35.63
N GLY A 856 -24.14 -44.55 36.90
CA GLY A 856 -25.12 -44.77 37.96
C GLY A 856 -24.90 -46.03 38.82
N GLY A 857 -23.85 -46.80 38.57
CA GLY A 857 -23.49 -47.98 39.36
C GLY A 857 -22.87 -47.66 40.73
N PRO A 858 -22.75 -48.65 41.64
CA PRO A 858 -22.47 -48.42 43.07
C PRO A 858 -20.99 -48.26 43.45
N TYR A 859 -20.05 -48.51 42.53
CA TYR A 859 -18.61 -48.43 42.79
C TYR A 859 -17.87 -47.62 41.74
N ILE A 860 -16.81 -46.92 42.18
CA ILE A 860 -15.85 -46.19 41.36
C ILE A 860 -14.56 -47.01 41.25
N GLY A 861 -14.05 -47.20 40.03
CA GLY A 861 -12.87 -48.04 39.76
C GLY A 861 -12.15 -47.62 38.47
N GLY A 862 -12.70 -48.02 37.32
CA GLY A 862 -12.23 -47.68 35.98
C GLY A 862 -13.19 -46.75 35.23
N ASN A 863 -13.27 -46.87 33.91
CA ASN A 863 -14.01 -45.99 33.02
C ASN A 863 -15.09 -46.75 32.23
N TYR A 864 -16.09 -46.02 31.75
CA TYR A 864 -17.06 -46.55 30.79
C TYR A 864 -16.56 -46.39 29.37
N TRP A 865 -16.68 -47.46 28.58
CA TRP A 865 -16.26 -47.55 27.19
C TRP A 865 -17.42 -48.03 26.33
N SER A 866 -17.82 -47.25 25.32
CA SER A 866 -18.91 -47.62 24.42
C SER A 866 -18.61 -48.85 23.55
N ASP A 867 -17.33 -49.21 23.40
CA ASP A 867 -16.81 -50.34 22.63
C ASP A 867 -16.44 -51.55 23.51
N TYR A 868 -16.69 -51.49 24.82
CA TYR A 868 -16.52 -52.63 25.71
C TYR A 868 -17.75 -53.55 25.63
N ALA A 869 -17.50 -54.83 25.36
CA ALA A 869 -18.53 -55.86 25.19
C ALA A 869 -18.36 -57.03 26.18
N GLY A 870 -17.61 -56.82 27.28
CA GLY A 870 -17.44 -57.84 28.31
C GLY A 870 -18.63 -57.91 29.26
N GLU A 871 -18.68 -59.02 30.01
CA GLU A 871 -19.75 -59.35 30.95
C GLU A 871 -19.33 -58.98 32.38
N ASP A 872 -20.31 -58.67 33.23
CA ASP A 872 -20.18 -58.51 34.69
C ASP A 872 -20.71 -59.81 35.33
N LEU A 873 -19.80 -60.68 35.78
CA LEU A 873 -20.12 -62.03 36.24
C LEU A 873 -20.42 -62.09 37.74
N ASP A 874 -19.89 -61.15 38.52
CA ASP A 874 -20.13 -61.06 39.96
C ASP A 874 -21.14 -59.96 40.36
N GLU A 875 -21.77 -59.33 39.36
CA GLU A 875 -22.81 -58.30 39.48
C GLU A 875 -22.33 -57.09 40.31
N ASP A 876 -21.04 -56.76 40.20
CA ASP A 876 -20.42 -55.71 40.98
C ASP A 876 -20.36 -54.35 40.26
N GLY A 877 -20.83 -54.29 39.01
CA GLY A 877 -20.85 -53.12 38.15
C GLY A 877 -19.58 -52.91 37.31
N PHE A 878 -18.58 -53.78 37.45
CA PHE A 878 -17.39 -53.82 36.62
C PHE A 878 -17.40 -55.04 35.71
N GLY A 879 -16.75 -54.91 34.56
CA GLY A 879 -16.63 -56.02 33.64
C GLY A 879 -15.49 -56.97 34.02
N ASP A 880 -15.74 -58.28 33.93
CA ASP A 880 -14.81 -59.35 34.29
C ASP A 880 -14.08 -59.99 33.10
N THR A 881 -14.57 -59.76 31.89
CA THR A 881 -14.03 -60.40 30.67
C THR A 881 -13.25 -59.41 29.81
N LEU A 882 -12.22 -59.89 29.09
CA LEU A 882 -11.34 -59.03 28.26
C LEU A 882 -10.50 -58.01 29.06
N LEU A 883 -10.04 -58.39 30.26
CA LEU A 883 -9.19 -57.56 31.12
C LEU A 883 -7.67 -57.78 30.90
N PRO A 884 -6.83 -56.72 30.99
CA PRO A 884 -7.24 -55.32 31.01
C PRO A 884 -7.81 -54.90 29.66
N TYR A 885 -8.90 -54.14 29.68
CA TYR A 885 -9.51 -53.63 28.49
C TYR A 885 -8.70 -52.47 27.92
N ASN A 886 -8.27 -52.64 26.67
CA ASN A 886 -7.55 -51.63 25.90
C ASN A 886 -8.44 -51.22 24.74
N SER A 887 -9.14 -50.07 24.84
CA SER A 887 -10.00 -49.60 23.75
C SER A 887 -9.23 -49.61 22.43
N SER A 888 -9.67 -50.49 21.52
CA SER A 888 -9.06 -50.72 20.20
C SER A 888 -7.55 -51.03 20.19
N GLY A 889 -6.96 -51.54 21.28
CA GLY A 889 -5.54 -51.89 21.36
C GLY A 889 -4.56 -50.70 21.39
N ASN A 890 -5.06 -49.47 21.56
CA ASN A 890 -4.26 -48.24 21.51
C ASN A 890 -3.75 -47.75 22.87
N ILE A 891 -3.94 -48.55 23.93
CA ILE A 891 -3.38 -48.29 25.27
C ILE A 891 -2.17 -49.19 25.45
N THR A 892 -0.98 -48.61 25.43
CA THR A 892 0.27 -49.38 25.35
C THR A 892 0.68 -50.01 26.68
N ASN A 893 0.35 -49.38 27.81
CA ASN A 893 0.70 -49.84 29.15
C ASN A 893 -0.48 -49.70 30.11
N GLY A 894 -0.92 -50.79 30.74
CA GLY A 894 -1.74 -50.74 31.95
C GLY A 894 -3.23 -51.00 31.77
N GLY A 895 -3.89 -50.50 30.72
CA GLY A 895 -5.31 -50.75 30.38
C GLY A 895 -6.34 -50.53 31.50
N ASP A 896 -7.62 -50.63 31.18
CA ASP A 896 -8.70 -50.53 32.17
C ASP A 896 -9.00 -51.93 32.77
N TRP A 897 -8.75 -52.11 34.07
CA TRP A 897 -8.97 -53.36 34.79
C TRP A 897 -10.33 -53.39 35.48
N LEU A 898 -11.03 -52.27 35.54
CA LEU A 898 -12.35 -52.13 36.16
C LEU A 898 -13.28 -51.35 35.20
N PRO A 899 -13.45 -51.80 33.94
CA PRO A 899 -14.31 -51.13 32.98
C PRO A 899 -15.75 -51.15 33.48
N LEU A 900 -16.44 -50.02 33.39
CA LEU A 900 -17.82 -49.88 33.86
C LEU A 900 -18.79 -50.56 32.87
N VAL A 901 -19.71 -51.39 33.36
CA VAL A 901 -20.73 -52.08 32.57
C VAL A 901 -22.11 -51.53 32.91
N LYS A 902 -22.92 -51.23 31.88
CA LYS A 902 -24.34 -50.88 32.09
C LYS A 902 -25.10 -52.18 32.35
N GLU A 903 -25.84 -52.24 33.46
CA GLU A 903 -26.83 -53.29 33.66
C GLU A 903 -27.90 -53.16 32.54
N GLU A 904 -27.89 -54.10 31.59
CA GLU A 904 -29.04 -54.30 30.72
C GLU A 904 -30.18 -54.83 31.60
N PRO A 905 -31.40 -54.26 31.53
CA PRO A 905 -32.53 -54.80 32.28
C PRO A 905 -32.86 -56.20 31.74
N TYR A 906 -32.38 -57.25 32.41
CA TYR A 906 -32.68 -58.62 32.05
C TYR A 906 -34.19 -58.89 32.20
N THR A 907 -34.92 -58.89 31.08
CA THR A 907 -36.19 -59.61 30.99
C THR A 907 -35.88 -61.10 30.96
N LYS A 908 -36.04 -61.75 32.11
CA LYS A 908 -35.97 -63.19 32.26
C LYS A 908 -37.09 -63.84 31.44
N THR A 909 -36.79 -64.41 30.27
CA THR A 909 -37.71 -65.30 29.54
C THR A 909 -37.16 -66.72 29.49
N ASP A 910 -37.89 -67.62 30.16
CA ASP A 910 -37.76 -69.07 30.03
C ASP A 910 -38.06 -69.53 28.59
N VAL A 911 -37.18 -70.39 28.08
CA VAL A 911 -37.38 -71.55 27.19
C VAL A 911 -38.49 -71.49 26.11
N GLY A 912 -38.06 -71.44 24.84
CA GLY A 912 -38.46 -72.41 23.81
C GLY A 912 -39.58 -72.04 22.82
N VAL A 913 -39.28 -72.36 21.54
CA VAL A 913 -40.16 -72.57 20.38
C VAL A 913 -40.43 -71.35 19.48
N THR A 914 -39.84 -71.42 18.28
CA THR A 914 -40.14 -70.63 17.09
C THR A 914 -41.57 -70.84 16.59
N THR A 915 -42.29 -69.78 16.24
CA THR A 915 -43.15 -69.72 15.04
C THR A 915 -43.53 -68.28 14.70
N SER A 916 -43.40 -67.96 13.41
CA SER A 916 -43.80 -66.72 12.73
C SER A 916 -45.31 -66.52 12.70
N ILE A 917 -45.84 -65.31 12.95
CA ILE A 917 -47.19 -64.92 12.50
C ILE A 917 -47.22 -63.46 12.00
N THR A 918 -47.79 -63.33 10.80
CA THR A 918 -48.12 -62.14 10.01
C THR A 918 -49.28 -61.35 10.62
N ILE A 919 -49.25 -60.02 10.47
CA ILE A 919 -50.24 -59.07 11.02
C ILE A 919 -51.60 -59.23 10.32
N ALA A 920 -52.65 -59.43 11.12
CA ALA A 920 -54.04 -59.54 10.68
C ALA A 920 -54.68 -58.15 10.46
N SER A 921 -55.64 -58.08 9.54
CA SER A 921 -56.31 -56.84 9.12
C SER A 921 -57.37 -56.37 10.13
N PRO A 922 -57.86 -55.11 10.05
CA PRO A 922 -58.73 -54.50 11.06
C PRO A 922 -60.05 -55.24 11.36
N GLU A 923 -60.50 -56.15 10.48
CA GLU A 923 -61.72 -56.94 10.69
C GLU A 923 -61.53 -58.06 11.74
N ASP A 924 -60.30 -58.50 12.02
CA ASP A 924 -60.00 -59.60 12.95
C ASP A 924 -59.94 -59.16 14.44
N ILE A 925 -59.93 -57.85 14.72
CA ILE A 925 -59.88 -57.30 16.10
C ILE A 925 -61.29 -57.19 16.72
N ALA A 926 -62.35 -57.17 15.91
CA ALA A 926 -63.72 -56.98 16.38
C ALA A 926 -64.27 -58.13 17.24
N ALA A 927 -63.66 -59.33 17.18
CA ALA A 927 -64.09 -60.51 17.95
C ALA A 927 -63.55 -60.55 19.39
N TYR A 928 -62.63 -59.65 19.77
CA TYR A 928 -61.95 -59.67 21.07
C TYR A 928 -62.23 -58.45 21.96
N LEU A 929 -63.14 -57.56 21.54
CA LEU A 929 -63.54 -56.40 22.34
C LEU A 929 -64.62 -56.80 23.37
N PRO A 930 -64.51 -56.33 24.63
CA PRO A 930 -65.58 -56.48 25.61
C PRO A 930 -66.91 -55.86 25.12
N PRO A 931 -68.09 -56.39 25.52
CA PRO A 931 -69.42 -56.01 24.99
C PRO A 931 -69.76 -54.52 25.10
N GLU A 932 -69.05 -53.78 25.93
CA GLU A 932 -69.23 -52.37 26.24
C GLU A 932 -68.66 -51.41 25.18
N TYR A 933 -67.89 -51.91 24.19
CA TYR A 933 -67.30 -51.10 23.12
C TYR A 933 -67.83 -51.42 21.71
N ALA A 934 -68.86 -52.27 21.59
CA ALA A 934 -69.51 -52.59 20.32
C ALA A 934 -70.32 -51.38 19.80
N GLY A 935 -69.66 -50.48 19.08
CA GLY A 935 -70.31 -49.33 18.42
C GLY A 935 -69.51 -48.03 18.36
N MET A 936 -68.28 -47.98 18.89
CA MET A 936 -67.40 -46.82 18.74
C MET A 936 -66.72 -46.82 17.37
N ASP A 937 -66.88 -45.72 16.62
CA ASP A 937 -66.13 -45.45 15.40
C ASP A 937 -64.65 -45.18 15.75
N MET A 938 -63.77 -46.12 15.39
CA MET A 938 -62.32 -46.06 15.66
C MET A 938 -61.51 -45.39 14.54
N SER A 939 -62.12 -44.52 13.73
CA SER A 939 -61.42 -43.81 12.65
C SER A 939 -60.39 -42.75 13.12
N ALA A 940 -60.10 -42.62 14.42
CA ALA A 940 -59.20 -41.58 14.95
C ALA A 940 -58.08 -42.05 15.91
N ALA A 941 -57.70 -43.33 15.94
CA ALA A 941 -56.64 -43.79 16.84
C ALA A 941 -55.56 -44.65 16.15
N VAL A 942 -54.65 -43.99 15.43
CA VAL A 942 -53.29 -44.49 15.19
C VAL A 942 -52.34 -43.30 15.36
N VAL A 943 -51.59 -43.26 16.47
CA VAL A 943 -50.12 -43.10 16.51
C VAL A 943 -49.62 -43.58 17.89
N LEU A 944 -48.92 -44.72 17.91
CA LEU A 944 -47.53 -44.84 18.38
C LEU A 944 -46.91 -46.09 17.76
#